data_AF-A0A8K0P3S3-F1
#
_entry.id   AF-A0A8K0P3S3-F1
#
_cell.length_a   1.000
_cell.length_b   1.000
_cell.length_c   1.000
_cell.angle_alpha   90.00
_cell.angle_beta   90.00
_cell.angle_gamma   90.00
#
_symmetry.space_group_name_H-M   'P 1'
#
loop_
_entity.id
_entity.type
_entity.pdbx_description
1 polymer ?
#
loop_
_entity_poly.entity_id
_entity_poly.type
_entity_poly.pdbx_seq_one_letter_code
_entity_poly.pdbx_strand_id
1 'polypeptide(L)'
;MEFMSKRPAENESGSSGQPPFKKVQFEPMRIGPISTLEEMDMKVLHFQNKKLAQRLEQRHRLEKELRERIEQLEKRQTQDDAVLNVVNRYWNQLNEDIRVLLQRFDAETADESENRNENEATTSFLMQLSTWDKEELDEKLANRVQVSKRAVAKVIQAFDRLMQRNEKITLALKGELEGVDEVPNMDETIRQVNIELQGENRNLQALNTALHEKYHTISLKMAELQDAVIEKDTKAAELRNQIDDLRYEFSKTRLRSDKLEHHLAEALEKLKAYQQIHGDDKLPIPKPTTSVSQKKMEELQKELEEQRELAHNRLLELDRLHQQHRDCLKEVEKLKMDIRQLPESVIVETTEYKCLQSQFSVLYNESMQLKTQLDETRQQLQTSKNTHLRHIEQMESDELMAQKKLRSEVIRLEDVLAQVRKEYEMLRIEFEQNLAANEQTGPINREMRHLITSLQNHNQQLKGELKKEYEELAARQLALTAEGKEGSSSESSCREEESACGTSGSSNSAMLQCQPKEEPGVVVKKEGDEDVEGEESAERDNADKERGSPVKKDIKREAVVKKEPRGEGHRDLHKCAGAKDTKAGESELVRDLRAQLKKALNDQKEMKLLLDMYKGVSKEQRDKVQLMAAEKKIRAELEDLRLQLRKMQ
;
A
#
# COMPACT_ATOMS: atom_id res chain seq x y z
N MET A 1 28.81 14.02 -58.09
CA MET A 1 29.17 14.11 -56.66
C MET A 1 27.99 14.76 -55.95
N GLU A 2 27.32 14.16 -54.98
CA GLU A 2 27.34 12.79 -54.44
C GLU A 2 25.90 12.37 -54.07
N PHE A 3 25.60 11.08 -54.10
CA PHE A 3 24.29 10.52 -53.76
C PHE A 3 24.27 10.01 -52.30
N MET A 4 23.31 10.47 -51.50
CA MET A 4 22.83 9.78 -50.29
C MET A 4 21.32 10.07 -50.17
N SER A 5 20.45 9.33 -50.88
CA SER A 5 20.03 7.94 -50.66
C SER A 5 19.07 7.77 -49.47
N LYS A 6 17.83 7.38 -49.81
CA LYS A 6 16.75 7.08 -48.87
C LYS A 6 17.11 5.86 -48.01
N ARG A 7 16.81 5.90 -46.71
CA ARG A 7 16.68 4.66 -45.91
C ARG A 7 15.23 4.15 -46.04
N PRO A 8 14.98 2.93 -46.55
CA PRO A 8 13.74 2.22 -46.25
C PRO A 8 13.78 1.70 -44.81
N ALA A 9 12.62 1.40 -44.25
CA ALA A 9 12.51 0.64 -43.02
C ALA A 9 12.82 -0.84 -43.30
N GLU A 10 13.74 -1.43 -42.56
CA GLU A 10 13.85 -2.90 -42.47
C GLU A 10 13.18 -3.35 -41.16
N ASN A 11 12.16 -4.20 -41.30
CA ASN A 11 11.62 -4.97 -40.20
C ASN A 11 12.71 -5.96 -39.75
N GLU A 12 13.49 -5.60 -38.73
CA GLU A 12 14.20 -6.61 -37.94
C GLU A 12 13.18 -7.40 -37.11
N SER A 13 12.53 -8.36 -37.76
CA SER A 13 11.92 -9.50 -37.08
C SER A 13 13.01 -10.16 -36.24
N GLY A 14 12.95 -9.98 -34.92
CA GLY A 14 13.99 -10.41 -33.99
C GLY A 14 14.26 -11.90 -34.08
N SER A 15 15.25 -12.27 -34.91
CA SER A 15 15.77 -13.62 -34.98
C SER A 15 16.52 -13.88 -33.69
N SER A 16 15.84 -14.52 -32.73
CA SER A 16 16.43 -15.01 -31.49
C SER A 16 17.52 -16.01 -31.86
N GLY A 17 18.78 -15.56 -31.81
CA GLY A 17 19.93 -16.26 -32.35
C GLY A 17 20.09 -17.66 -31.77
N GLN A 18 19.58 -18.66 -32.49
CA GLN A 18 19.81 -20.06 -32.18
C GLN A 18 21.31 -20.33 -32.41
N PRO A 19 22.07 -20.86 -31.43
CA PRO A 19 23.48 -21.15 -31.64
C PRO A 19 23.61 -22.22 -32.74
N PRO A 20 24.62 -22.11 -33.62
CA PRO A 20 24.74 -23.02 -34.76
C PRO A 20 24.92 -24.46 -34.28
N PHE A 21 24.11 -25.39 -34.79
CA PHE A 21 24.18 -26.81 -34.48
C PHE A 21 25.57 -27.37 -34.81
N LYS A 22 26.43 -27.48 -33.79
CA LYS A 22 27.71 -28.20 -33.87
C LYS A 22 27.41 -29.66 -34.22
N LYS A 23 27.67 -30.07 -35.46
CA LYS A 23 27.57 -31.46 -35.90
C LYS A 23 28.55 -32.32 -35.08
N VAL A 24 28.04 -33.08 -34.13
CA VAL A 24 28.85 -33.98 -33.31
C VAL A 24 29.29 -35.16 -34.16
N GLN A 25 30.61 -35.29 -34.29
CA GLN A 25 31.28 -36.32 -35.08
C GLN A 25 31.73 -37.43 -34.12
N PHE A 26 31.11 -38.60 -34.21
CA PHE A 26 31.39 -39.74 -33.34
C PHE A 26 32.59 -40.54 -33.86
N GLU A 27 33.49 -40.97 -32.97
CA GLU A 27 34.65 -41.79 -33.36
C GLU A 27 34.25 -43.16 -33.94
N PRO A 28 34.94 -43.66 -34.99
CA PRO A 28 34.70 -45.00 -35.53
C PRO A 28 35.14 -46.09 -34.56
N MET A 29 34.21 -46.99 -34.21
CA MET A 29 34.51 -48.16 -33.36
C MET A 29 34.88 -49.37 -34.23
N ARG A 30 36.06 -49.96 -34.01
CA ARG A 30 36.44 -51.21 -34.69
C ARG A 30 35.69 -52.39 -34.08
N ILE A 31 34.97 -53.14 -34.92
CA ILE A 31 34.41 -54.44 -34.56
C ILE A 31 35.53 -55.47 -34.72
N GLY A 32 35.81 -56.27 -33.67
CA GLY A 32 36.81 -57.35 -33.71
C GLY A 32 36.39 -58.51 -34.62
N PRO A 33 37.24 -59.54 -34.80
CA PRO A 33 36.93 -60.70 -35.64
C PRO A 33 35.59 -61.35 -35.26
N ILE A 34 34.90 -61.92 -36.25
CA ILE A 34 33.54 -62.45 -36.16
C ILE A 34 33.58 -63.90 -36.63
N SER A 35 33.03 -64.81 -35.82
CA SER A 35 33.08 -66.26 -36.03
C SER A 35 31.73 -66.85 -36.42
N THR A 36 30.62 -66.21 -36.03
CA THR A 36 29.24 -66.63 -36.35
C THR A 36 28.34 -65.42 -36.69
N LEU A 37 27.20 -65.70 -37.33
CA LEU A 37 26.19 -64.69 -37.65
C LEU A 37 25.60 -64.05 -36.36
N GLU A 38 25.31 -64.87 -35.35
CA GLU A 38 24.84 -64.38 -34.04
C GLU A 38 25.88 -63.47 -33.35
N GLU A 39 27.17 -63.78 -33.48
CA GLU A 39 28.24 -62.93 -32.94
C GLU A 39 28.31 -61.58 -33.67
N MET A 40 28.03 -61.55 -34.98
CA MET A 40 27.89 -60.30 -35.74
C MET A 40 26.71 -59.48 -35.25
N ASP A 41 25.52 -60.07 -35.18
CA ASP A 41 24.29 -59.38 -34.81
C ASP A 41 24.38 -58.84 -33.37
N MET A 42 24.95 -59.61 -32.44
CA MET A 42 25.23 -59.16 -31.08
C MET A 42 26.19 -57.97 -31.03
N LYS A 43 27.26 -57.95 -31.83
CA LYS A 43 28.20 -56.82 -31.91
C LYS A 43 27.58 -55.59 -32.57
N VAL A 44 26.74 -55.78 -33.59
CA VAL A 44 25.97 -54.70 -34.25
C VAL A 44 24.97 -54.09 -33.27
N LEU A 45 24.22 -54.89 -32.52
CA LEU A 45 23.30 -54.41 -31.48
C LEU A 45 24.03 -53.64 -30.36
N HIS A 46 25.18 -54.13 -29.89
CA HIS A 46 26.01 -53.40 -28.92
C HIS A 46 26.49 -52.05 -29.46
N PHE A 47 26.93 -51.99 -30.72
CA PHE A 47 27.33 -50.74 -31.37
C PHE A 47 26.15 -49.76 -31.53
N GLN A 48 24.99 -50.25 -31.96
CA GLN A 48 23.77 -49.44 -32.07
C GLN A 48 23.33 -48.89 -30.71
N ASN A 49 23.30 -49.72 -29.66
CA ASN A 49 22.98 -49.28 -28.30
C ASN A 49 23.98 -48.25 -27.78
N LYS A 50 25.29 -48.44 -27.99
CA LYS A 50 26.31 -47.45 -27.58
C LYS A 50 26.14 -46.11 -28.29
N LYS A 51 25.81 -46.12 -29.59
CA LYS A 51 25.53 -44.91 -30.38
C LYS A 51 24.21 -44.23 -29.99
N LEU A 52 23.21 -44.99 -29.56
CA LEU A 52 21.97 -44.46 -28.97
C LEU A 52 22.23 -43.83 -27.60
N ALA A 53 23.00 -44.49 -26.73
CA ALA A 53 23.39 -43.96 -25.43
C ALA A 53 24.15 -42.62 -25.55
N GLN A 54 25.12 -42.53 -26.46
CA GLN A 54 25.84 -41.27 -26.73
C GLN A 54 24.91 -40.14 -27.23
N ARG A 55 23.92 -40.46 -28.07
CA ARG A 55 22.90 -39.48 -28.52
C ARG A 55 21.96 -39.06 -27.39
N LEU A 56 21.56 -39.99 -26.52
CA LEU A 56 20.73 -39.71 -25.34
C LEU A 56 21.48 -38.84 -24.33
N GLU A 57 22.76 -39.10 -24.09
CA GLU A 57 23.62 -38.31 -23.21
C GLU A 57 23.81 -36.89 -23.77
N GLN A 58 24.05 -36.74 -25.08
CA GLN A 58 24.10 -35.43 -25.72
C GLN A 58 22.76 -34.67 -25.62
N ARG A 59 21.62 -35.36 -25.81
CA ARG A 59 20.28 -34.80 -25.60
C ARG A 59 20.10 -34.31 -24.16
N HIS A 60 20.49 -35.09 -23.16
CA HIS A 60 20.42 -34.70 -21.75
C HIS A 60 21.29 -33.47 -21.43
N ARG A 61 22.49 -33.36 -22.02
CA ARG A 61 23.34 -32.16 -21.84
C ARG A 61 22.68 -30.91 -22.42
N LEU A 62 22.20 -30.98 -23.66
CA LEU A 62 21.47 -29.87 -24.29
C LEU A 62 20.18 -29.51 -23.55
N GLU A 63 19.45 -30.51 -23.03
CA GLU A 63 18.26 -30.28 -22.22
C GLU A 63 18.61 -29.58 -20.90
N LYS A 64 19.71 -29.97 -20.24
CA LYS A 64 20.22 -29.31 -19.03
C LYS A 64 20.63 -27.86 -19.31
N GLU A 65 21.37 -27.61 -20.39
CA GLU A 65 21.75 -26.26 -20.83
C GLU A 65 20.52 -25.38 -21.11
N LEU A 66 19.48 -25.93 -21.75
CA LEU A 66 18.23 -25.22 -22.00
C LEU A 66 17.43 -24.97 -20.72
N ARG A 67 17.39 -25.92 -19.78
CA ARG A 67 16.75 -25.75 -18.47
C ARG A 67 17.45 -24.67 -17.64
N GLU A 68 18.78 -24.69 -17.58
CA GLU A 68 19.58 -23.64 -16.94
C GLU A 68 19.35 -22.27 -17.60
N ARG A 69 19.17 -22.24 -18.93
CA ARG A 69 18.86 -21.00 -19.64
C ARG A 69 17.44 -20.48 -19.36
N ILE A 70 16.46 -21.35 -19.22
CA ILE A 70 15.10 -21.00 -18.80
C ILE A 70 15.13 -20.40 -17.39
N GLU A 71 15.78 -21.07 -16.43
CA GLU A 71 15.91 -20.59 -15.05
C GLU A 71 16.60 -19.20 -14.96
N GLN A 72 17.61 -18.95 -15.81
CA GLN A 72 18.22 -17.61 -15.92
C GLN A 72 17.26 -16.55 -16.45
N LEU A 73 16.42 -16.88 -17.43
CA LEU A 73 15.46 -15.96 -18.02
C LEU A 73 14.30 -15.68 -17.05
N GLU A 74 13.81 -16.68 -16.34
CA GLU A 74 12.79 -16.55 -15.28
C GLU A 74 13.30 -15.65 -14.14
N LYS A 75 14.53 -15.88 -13.64
CA LYS A 75 15.14 -15.01 -12.62
C LYS A 75 15.26 -13.56 -13.11
N ARG A 76 15.69 -13.35 -14.35
CA ARG A 76 15.74 -12.02 -14.93
C ARG A 76 14.36 -11.38 -15.05
N GLN A 77 13.34 -12.13 -15.49
CA GLN A 77 11.98 -11.64 -15.59
C GLN A 77 11.46 -11.15 -14.22
N THR A 78 11.66 -11.92 -13.14
CA THR A 78 11.25 -11.46 -11.79
C THR A 78 11.96 -10.18 -11.33
N GLN A 79 13.18 -9.93 -11.80
CA GLN A 79 13.90 -8.67 -11.52
C GLN A 79 13.34 -7.51 -12.38
N ASP A 80 13.10 -7.74 -13.67
CA ASP A 80 12.54 -6.76 -14.58
C ASP A 80 11.10 -6.36 -14.14
N ASP A 81 10.30 -7.33 -13.67
CA ASP A 81 8.97 -7.11 -13.06
C ASP A 81 9.04 -6.26 -11.79
N ALA A 82 10.03 -6.51 -10.91
CA ALA A 82 10.24 -5.72 -9.70
C ALA A 82 10.61 -4.26 -10.02
N VAL A 83 11.43 -4.02 -11.04
CA VAL A 83 11.76 -2.68 -11.54
C VAL A 83 10.51 -1.99 -12.12
N LEU A 84 9.70 -2.70 -12.91
CA LEU A 84 8.49 -2.17 -13.52
C LEU A 84 7.46 -1.74 -12.46
N ASN A 85 7.30 -2.50 -11.38
CA ASN A 85 6.50 -2.12 -10.21
C ASN A 85 6.96 -0.79 -9.57
N VAL A 86 8.27 -0.61 -9.40
CA VAL A 86 8.86 0.62 -8.84
C VAL A 86 8.60 1.81 -9.75
N VAL A 87 8.84 1.67 -11.06
CA VAL A 87 8.58 2.72 -12.05
C VAL A 87 7.09 3.10 -12.06
N ASN A 88 6.19 2.10 -12.03
CA ASN A 88 4.75 2.34 -12.01
C ASN A 88 4.30 3.12 -10.76
N ARG A 89 4.89 2.82 -9.59
CA ARG A 89 4.62 3.56 -8.34
C ARG A 89 5.03 5.03 -8.45
N TYR A 90 6.25 5.31 -8.93
CA TYR A 90 6.72 6.69 -9.10
C TYR A 90 5.94 7.45 -10.18
N TRP A 91 5.51 6.79 -11.25
CA TRP A 91 4.66 7.40 -12.27
C TRP A 91 3.29 7.81 -11.70
N ASN A 92 2.68 6.95 -10.89
CA ASN A 92 1.41 7.26 -10.24
C ASN A 92 1.56 8.38 -9.19
N GLN A 93 2.66 8.42 -8.44
CA GLN A 93 2.97 9.53 -7.54
C GLN A 93 3.11 10.84 -8.31
N LEU A 94 3.84 10.87 -9.42
CA LEU A 94 4.01 12.06 -10.25
C LEU A 94 2.67 12.59 -10.78
N ASN A 95 1.79 11.71 -11.25
CA ASN A 95 0.44 12.09 -11.70
C ASN A 95 -0.38 12.71 -10.56
N GLU A 96 -0.33 12.11 -9.37
CA GLU A 96 -1.04 12.59 -8.18
C GLU A 96 -0.49 13.94 -7.70
N ASP A 97 0.83 14.12 -7.68
CA ASP A 97 1.47 15.39 -7.33
C ASP A 97 1.06 16.51 -8.30
N ILE A 98 1.06 16.23 -9.61
CA ILE A 98 0.58 17.17 -10.65
C ILE A 98 -0.91 17.52 -10.44
N ARG A 99 -1.75 16.54 -10.13
CA ARG A 99 -3.18 16.72 -9.85
C ARG A 99 -3.39 17.63 -8.63
N VAL A 100 -2.63 17.42 -7.55
CA VAL A 100 -2.66 18.27 -6.35
C VAL A 100 -2.15 19.69 -6.63
N LEU A 101 -1.14 19.86 -7.49
CA LEU A 101 -0.69 21.18 -7.94
C LEU A 101 -1.79 21.91 -8.72
N LEU A 102 -2.43 21.26 -9.68
CA LEU A 102 -3.56 21.83 -10.44
C LEU A 102 -4.71 22.23 -9.52
N GLN A 103 -5.09 21.36 -8.57
CA GLN A 103 -6.16 21.65 -7.61
C GLN A 103 -5.84 22.86 -6.69
N ARG A 104 -4.57 23.19 -6.48
CA ARG A 104 -4.13 24.34 -5.66
C ARG A 104 -3.97 25.64 -6.46
N PHE A 105 -3.53 25.55 -7.71
CA PHE A 105 -3.11 26.71 -8.51
C PHE A 105 -4.02 27.05 -9.71
N ASP A 106 -4.93 26.14 -10.10
CA ASP A 106 -5.89 26.33 -11.21
C ASP A 106 -7.36 26.18 -10.75
N ALA A 107 -7.62 26.36 -9.45
CA ALA A 107 -8.94 26.16 -8.83
C ALA A 107 -10.05 27.06 -9.40
N GLU A 108 -9.71 28.18 -10.03
CA GLU A 108 -10.64 29.13 -10.68
C GLU A 108 -11.10 28.62 -12.07
N THR A 109 -10.45 27.59 -12.64
CA THR A 109 -10.72 27.08 -14.00
C THR A 109 -10.76 25.54 -14.11
N ALA A 110 -10.74 24.82 -12.98
CA ALA A 110 -10.74 23.36 -12.95
C ALA A 110 -12.11 22.76 -13.35
N ASP A 111 -12.14 22.04 -14.47
CA ASP A 111 -13.35 21.39 -14.97
C ASP A 111 -13.60 20.06 -14.22
N GLU A 112 -14.61 20.04 -13.34
CA GLU A 112 -14.99 18.89 -12.47
C GLU A 112 -15.19 17.57 -13.24
N SER A 113 -15.45 17.65 -14.54
CA SER A 113 -15.64 16.49 -15.43
C SER A 113 -14.35 15.71 -15.71
N GLU A 114 -13.17 16.35 -15.71
CA GLU A 114 -11.90 15.69 -16.04
C GLU A 114 -11.29 14.93 -14.86
N ASN A 115 -11.47 15.41 -13.62
CA ASN A 115 -10.97 14.79 -12.38
C ASN A 115 -11.44 13.34 -12.18
N ARG A 116 -12.52 12.90 -12.83
CA ARG A 116 -13.04 11.53 -12.73
C ARG A 116 -12.28 10.52 -13.59
N ASN A 117 -11.78 10.92 -14.76
CA ASN A 117 -11.22 9.97 -15.73
C ASN A 117 -9.77 9.53 -15.43
N GLU A 118 -9.04 10.26 -14.58
CA GLU A 118 -7.63 9.96 -14.28
C GLU A 118 -7.44 8.92 -13.15
N ASN A 119 -8.41 8.82 -12.23
CA ASN A 119 -8.35 7.95 -11.04
C ASN A 119 -8.53 6.46 -11.39
N GLU A 120 -9.35 6.14 -12.39
CA GLU A 120 -9.71 4.76 -12.74
C GLU A 120 -8.63 4.10 -13.62
N ALA A 121 -7.93 4.88 -14.45
CA ALA A 121 -6.91 4.39 -15.38
C ALA A 121 -5.55 4.09 -14.72
N THR A 122 -5.20 4.76 -13.63
CA THR A 122 -3.86 4.68 -13.01
C THR A 122 -3.72 3.56 -11.99
N THR A 123 -4.82 3.11 -11.38
CA THR A 123 -4.81 2.11 -10.28
C THR A 123 -4.82 0.66 -10.77
N SER A 124 -5.28 0.38 -12.00
CA SER A 124 -5.38 -0.99 -12.57
C SER A 124 -4.30 -1.34 -13.62
N PHE A 125 -3.44 -0.39 -14.01
CA PHE A 125 -2.54 -0.51 -15.16
C PHE A 125 -1.63 -1.76 -15.14
N LEU A 126 -1.07 -2.13 -13.98
CA LEU A 126 -0.21 -3.32 -13.83
C LEU A 126 -0.97 -4.64 -14.01
N MET A 127 -2.26 -4.67 -13.65
CA MET A 127 -3.10 -5.87 -13.76
C MET A 127 -3.58 -6.08 -15.19
N GLN A 128 -3.79 -4.99 -15.94
CA GLN A 128 -4.14 -5.02 -17.37
C GLN A 128 -2.93 -5.30 -18.27
N LEU A 129 -1.72 -4.96 -17.82
CA LEU A 129 -0.45 -5.23 -18.51
C LEU A 129 -0.24 -6.72 -18.88
N SER A 130 -0.78 -7.66 -18.09
CA SER A 130 -0.73 -9.09 -18.41
C SER A 130 -1.77 -9.56 -19.43
N THR A 131 -2.66 -8.67 -19.87
CA THR A 131 -3.77 -8.95 -20.79
C THR A 131 -3.63 -8.28 -22.16
N TRP A 132 -2.53 -7.56 -22.39
CA TRP A 132 -2.29 -6.81 -23.63
C TRP A 132 -1.26 -7.51 -24.52
N ASP A 133 -1.59 -7.59 -25.80
CA ASP A 133 -0.67 -8.07 -26.83
C ASP A 133 0.38 -7.00 -27.14
N LYS A 134 1.51 -7.40 -27.75
CA LYS A 134 2.68 -6.53 -27.96
C LYS A 134 2.34 -5.24 -28.73
N GLU A 135 1.41 -5.31 -29.69
CA GLU A 135 0.98 -4.16 -30.49
C GLU A 135 0.06 -3.20 -29.70
N GLU A 136 -0.77 -3.74 -28.81
CA GLU A 136 -1.63 -2.94 -27.93
C GLU A 136 -0.83 -2.25 -26.82
N LEU A 137 0.17 -2.93 -26.27
CA LEU A 137 1.00 -2.46 -25.15
C LEU A 137 1.64 -1.09 -25.43
N ASP A 138 2.23 -0.91 -26.62
CA ASP A 138 2.85 0.36 -27.02
C ASP A 138 1.81 1.49 -27.12
N GLU A 139 0.60 1.20 -27.62
CA GLU A 139 -0.50 2.17 -27.69
C GLU A 139 -1.01 2.56 -26.29
N LYS A 140 -1.19 1.59 -25.38
CA LYS A 140 -1.64 1.87 -23.99
C LYS A 140 -0.59 2.65 -23.20
N LEU A 141 0.70 2.34 -23.38
CA LEU A 141 1.81 3.12 -22.81
C LEU A 141 1.83 4.55 -23.36
N ALA A 142 1.73 4.73 -24.68
CA ALA A 142 1.68 6.04 -25.31
C ALA A 142 0.50 6.88 -24.80
N ASN A 143 -0.69 6.28 -24.68
CA ASN A 143 -1.87 6.93 -24.12
C ASN A 143 -1.65 7.39 -22.67
N ARG A 144 -1.05 6.54 -21.81
CA ARG A 144 -0.71 6.91 -20.42
C ARG A 144 0.26 8.08 -20.35
N VAL A 145 1.31 8.08 -21.20
CA VAL A 145 2.27 9.19 -21.29
C VAL A 145 1.56 10.48 -21.76
N GLN A 146 0.63 10.37 -22.71
CA GLN A 146 -0.11 11.52 -23.24
C GLN A 146 -1.04 12.18 -22.21
N VAL A 147 -1.62 11.40 -21.27
CA VAL A 147 -2.37 11.94 -20.12
C VAL A 147 -1.44 12.79 -19.23
N SER A 148 -0.34 12.22 -18.75
CA SER A 148 0.65 12.96 -17.93
C SER A 148 1.18 14.20 -18.63
N LYS A 149 1.45 14.13 -19.94
CA LYS A 149 1.90 15.26 -20.76
C LYS A 149 0.84 16.37 -20.86
N ARG A 150 -0.44 16.02 -20.95
CA ARG A 150 -1.55 17.00 -20.93
C ARG A 150 -1.66 17.67 -19.56
N ALA A 151 -1.53 16.92 -18.47
CA ALA A 151 -1.58 17.46 -17.12
C ALA A 151 -0.42 18.45 -16.85
N VAL A 152 0.82 18.13 -17.26
CA VAL A 152 1.96 19.07 -17.20
C VAL A 152 1.70 20.33 -18.02
N ALA A 153 1.12 20.22 -19.22
CA ALA A 153 0.80 21.40 -20.04
C ALA A 153 -0.23 22.33 -19.36
N LYS A 154 -1.19 21.79 -18.59
CA LYS A 154 -2.12 22.60 -17.77
C LYS A 154 -1.39 23.31 -16.63
N VAL A 155 -0.44 22.66 -15.94
CA VAL A 155 0.33 23.28 -14.85
C VAL A 155 1.11 24.51 -15.37
N ILE A 156 1.69 24.40 -16.56
CA ILE A 156 2.38 25.54 -17.21
C ILE A 156 1.40 26.69 -17.48
N GLN A 157 0.22 26.41 -18.04
CA GLN A 157 -0.80 27.45 -18.29
C GLN A 157 -1.31 28.12 -17.00
N ALA A 158 -1.53 27.34 -15.93
CA ALA A 158 -1.91 27.89 -14.63
C ALA A 158 -0.81 28.80 -14.06
N PHE A 159 0.45 28.41 -14.20
CA PHE A 159 1.60 29.20 -13.78
C PHE A 159 1.72 30.50 -14.58
N ASP A 160 1.55 30.47 -15.90
CA ASP A 160 1.56 31.66 -16.77
C ASP A 160 0.46 32.66 -16.37
N ARG A 161 -0.77 32.18 -16.10
CA ARG A 161 -1.88 33.02 -15.61
C ARG A 161 -1.55 33.65 -14.25
N LEU A 162 -1.00 32.85 -13.33
CA LEU A 162 -0.62 33.31 -12.00
C LEU A 162 0.49 34.36 -12.06
N MET A 163 1.48 34.20 -12.94
CA MET A 163 2.49 35.23 -13.18
C MET A 163 1.88 36.52 -13.73
N GLN A 164 1.01 36.45 -14.75
CA GLN A 164 0.34 37.63 -15.31
C GLN A 164 -0.53 38.36 -14.28
N ARG A 165 -1.21 37.62 -13.39
CA ARG A 165 -1.97 38.19 -12.26
C ARG A 165 -1.06 38.88 -11.26
N ASN A 166 0.05 38.25 -10.88
CA ASN A 166 1.03 38.84 -9.95
C ASN A 166 1.72 40.08 -10.54
N GLU A 167 2.01 40.08 -11.85
CA GLU A 167 2.56 41.23 -12.57
C GLU A 167 1.57 42.41 -12.56
N LYS A 168 0.30 42.18 -12.88
CA LYS A 168 -0.77 43.20 -12.79
C LYS A 168 -0.92 43.76 -11.37
N ILE A 169 -0.93 42.90 -10.35
CA ILE A 169 -0.99 43.34 -8.94
C ILE A 169 0.26 44.16 -8.57
N THR A 170 1.43 43.75 -9.05
CA THR A 170 2.70 44.46 -8.81
C THR A 170 2.69 45.85 -9.45
N LEU A 171 2.21 45.98 -10.69
CA LEU A 171 2.05 47.27 -11.36
C LEU A 171 1.01 48.16 -10.65
N ALA A 172 -0.10 47.59 -10.19
CA ALA A 172 -1.12 48.31 -9.40
C ALA A 172 -0.55 48.84 -8.08
N LEU A 173 0.21 48.02 -7.34
CA LEU A 173 0.86 48.42 -6.08
C LEU A 173 1.96 49.47 -6.27
N LYS A 174 2.58 49.55 -7.45
CA LYS A 174 3.55 50.59 -7.80
C LYS A 174 2.90 51.90 -8.30
N GLY A 175 1.59 51.91 -8.57
CA GLY A 175 0.92 53.03 -9.24
C GLY A 175 1.27 53.15 -10.73
N GLU A 176 1.81 52.10 -11.34
CA GLU A 176 2.23 52.05 -12.76
C GLU A 176 1.10 51.53 -13.68
N LEU A 177 -0.13 51.40 -13.17
CA LEU A 177 -1.29 50.94 -13.94
C LEU A 177 -1.89 52.13 -14.74
N GLU A 178 -1.63 52.18 -16.04
CA GLU A 178 -2.21 53.20 -16.93
C GLU A 178 -3.75 53.13 -16.91
N GLY A 179 -4.40 54.22 -16.49
CA GLY A 179 -5.85 54.44 -16.68
C GLY A 179 -6.76 54.43 -15.45
N VAL A 180 -6.25 54.69 -14.23
CA VAL A 180 -7.10 54.83 -13.02
C VAL A 180 -6.81 56.13 -12.27
N ASP A 181 -7.48 57.22 -12.70
CA ASP A 181 -7.36 58.57 -12.09
C ASP A 181 -8.30 58.81 -10.88
N GLU A 182 -9.12 57.83 -10.51
CA GLU A 182 -9.96 57.88 -9.31
C GLU A 182 -9.73 56.66 -8.42
N VAL A 183 -9.44 56.90 -7.14
CA VAL A 183 -9.37 55.85 -6.10
C VAL A 183 -10.73 55.14 -6.06
N PRO A 184 -10.82 53.82 -6.30
CA PRO A 184 -12.10 53.14 -6.39
C PRO A 184 -12.92 53.31 -5.11
N ASN A 185 -14.19 53.71 -5.26
CA ASN A 185 -15.12 53.88 -4.16
C ASN A 185 -15.39 52.50 -3.50
N MET A 186 -14.68 52.24 -2.40
CA MET A 186 -14.64 50.93 -1.74
C MET A 186 -16.05 50.44 -1.36
N ASP A 187 -16.92 51.34 -0.90
CA ASP A 187 -18.30 51.02 -0.50
C ASP A 187 -19.21 50.61 -1.68
N GLU A 188 -18.87 51.03 -2.90
CA GLU A 188 -19.59 50.68 -4.12
C GLU A 188 -19.10 49.35 -4.68
N THR A 189 -17.78 49.13 -4.64
CA THR A 189 -17.15 47.83 -4.95
C THR A 189 -17.65 46.73 -4.00
N ILE A 190 -17.69 46.99 -2.69
CA ILE A 190 -18.21 46.05 -1.68
C ILE A 190 -19.69 45.76 -1.91
N ARG A 191 -20.51 46.77 -2.26
CA ARG A 191 -21.94 46.57 -2.57
C ARG A 191 -22.13 45.69 -3.81
N GLN A 192 -21.36 45.94 -4.86
CA GLN A 192 -21.43 45.14 -6.10
C GLN A 192 -21.04 43.67 -5.84
N VAL A 193 -19.93 43.44 -5.15
CA VAL A 193 -19.47 42.09 -4.77
C VAL A 193 -20.50 41.37 -3.86
N ASN A 194 -21.20 42.09 -2.99
CA ASN A 194 -22.27 41.50 -2.16
C ASN A 194 -23.49 41.08 -3.00
N ILE A 195 -23.88 41.89 -3.99
CA ILE A 195 -24.96 41.54 -4.94
C ILE A 195 -24.58 40.29 -5.74
N GLU A 196 -23.34 40.22 -6.22
CA GLU A 196 -22.80 39.07 -6.96
C GLU A 196 -22.76 37.80 -6.09
N LEU A 197 -22.22 37.89 -4.86
CA LEU A 197 -22.24 36.79 -3.89
C LEU A 197 -23.65 36.31 -3.55
N GLN A 198 -24.63 37.21 -3.45
CA GLN A 198 -26.02 36.81 -3.25
C GLN A 198 -26.64 36.17 -4.50
N GLY A 199 -26.25 36.60 -5.69
CA GLY A 199 -26.60 35.93 -6.95
C GLY A 199 -26.07 34.50 -6.97
N GLU A 200 -24.78 34.35 -6.68
CA GLU A 200 -24.10 33.06 -6.71
C GLU A 200 -24.62 32.11 -5.62
N ASN A 201 -24.93 32.61 -4.42
CA ASN A 201 -25.55 31.80 -3.37
C ASN A 201 -26.95 31.28 -3.78
N ARG A 202 -27.76 32.10 -4.49
CA ARG A 202 -29.04 31.64 -5.07
C ARG A 202 -28.82 30.59 -6.17
N ASN A 203 -27.82 30.78 -7.04
CA ASN A 203 -27.45 29.83 -8.08
C ASN A 203 -27.03 28.47 -7.48
N LEU A 204 -26.17 28.50 -6.46
CA LEU A 204 -25.70 27.31 -5.73
C LEU A 204 -26.85 26.59 -5.01
N GLN A 205 -27.78 27.31 -4.38
CA GLN A 205 -28.97 26.71 -3.77
C GLN A 205 -29.88 26.04 -4.81
N ALA A 206 -30.10 26.67 -5.96
CA ALA A 206 -30.86 26.09 -7.07
C ALA A 206 -30.17 24.85 -7.66
N LEU A 207 -28.85 24.91 -7.88
CA LEU A 207 -28.05 23.80 -8.38
C LEU A 207 -28.05 22.61 -7.40
N ASN A 208 -27.88 22.88 -6.10
CA ASN A 208 -27.92 21.85 -5.05
C ASN A 208 -29.29 21.17 -4.99
N THR A 209 -30.38 21.94 -5.07
CA THR A 209 -31.75 21.39 -5.14
C THR A 209 -31.94 20.50 -6.37
N ALA A 210 -31.50 20.95 -7.55
CA ALA A 210 -31.56 20.17 -8.78
C ALA A 210 -30.67 18.93 -8.77
N LEU A 211 -29.52 18.97 -8.08
CA LEU A 211 -28.67 17.79 -7.87
C LEU A 211 -29.30 16.77 -6.93
N HIS A 212 -29.95 17.21 -5.85
CA HIS A 212 -30.72 16.32 -4.96
C HIS A 212 -31.90 15.65 -5.70
N GLU A 213 -32.64 16.39 -6.53
CA GLU A 213 -33.72 15.84 -7.35
C GLU A 213 -33.20 14.80 -8.37
N LYS A 214 -32.09 15.10 -9.06
CA LYS A 214 -31.42 14.16 -9.97
C LYS A 214 -30.92 12.92 -9.24
N TYR A 215 -30.30 13.08 -8.07
CA TYR A 215 -29.82 11.97 -7.25
C TYR A 215 -30.97 11.05 -6.82
N HIS A 216 -32.08 11.63 -6.35
CA HIS A 216 -33.27 10.86 -5.99
C HIS A 216 -33.84 10.11 -7.21
N THR A 217 -33.95 10.78 -8.36
CA THR A 217 -34.41 10.16 -9.62
C THR A 217 -33.51 9.00 -10.06
N ILE A 218 -32.19 9.14 -9.96
CA ILE A 218 -31.23 8.08 -10.29
C ILE A 218 -31.31 6.93 -9.28
N SER A 219 -31.48 7.23 -7.99
CA SER A 219 -31.65 6.22 -6.94
C SER A 219 -32.91 5.38 -7.13
N LEU A 220 -34.02 5.99 -7.58
CA LEU A 220 -35.25 5.27 -7.92
C LEU A 220 -35.03 4.35 -9.14
N LYS A 221 -34.43 4.85 -10.22
CA LYS A 221 -34.09 4.04 -11.40
C LYS A 221 -33.13 2.89 -11.09
N MET A 222 -32.20 3.10 -10.15
CA MET A 222 -31.27 2.05 -9.71
C MET A 222 -32.03 0.94 -8.97
N ALA A 223 -33.01 1.28 -8.12
CA ALA A 223 -33.88 0.30 -7.47
C ALA A 223 -34.75 -0.45 -8.49
N GLU A 224 -35.38 0.25 -9.44
CA GLU A 224 -36.17 -0.37 -10.53
C GLU A 224 -35.34 -1.38 -11.35
N LEU A 225 -34.10 -1.03 -11.70
CA LEU A 225 -33.18 -1.93 -12.41
C LEU A 225 -32.72 -3.10 -11.54
N GLN A 226 -32.53 -2.89 -10.24
CA GLN A 226 -32.16 -3.95 -9.30
C GLN A 226 -33.30 -4.97 -9.13
N ASP A 227 -34.55 -4.51 -8.99
CA ASP A 227 -35.73 -5.37 -8.93
C ASP A 227 -35.90 -6.16 -10.25
N ALA A 228 -35.68 -5.50 -11.40
CA ALA A 228 -35.70 -6.17 -12.70
C ALA A 228 -34.63 -7.26 -12.84
N VAL A 229 -33.41 -7.04 -12.31
CA VAL A 229 -32.35 -8.08 -12.27
C VAL A 229 -32.79 -9.25 -11.38
N ILE A 230 -33.34 -8.98 -10.19
CA ILE A 230 -33.83 -10.02 -9.27
C ILE A 230 -34.94 -10.87 -9.91
N GLU A 231 -35.85 -10.26 -10.68
CA GLU A 231 -36.88 -10.97 -11.46
C GLU A 231 -36.24 -11.92 -12.50
N LYS A 232 -35.23 -11.44 -13.25
CA LYS A 232 -34.55 -12.25 -14.27
C LYS A 232 -33.72 -13.38 -13.65
N ASP A 233 -33.04 -13.15 -12.53
CA ASP A 233 -32.28 -14.17 -11.81
C ASP A 233 -33.19 -15.25 -11.23
N THR A 234 -34.34 -14.86 -10.66
CA THR A 234 -35.37 -15.79 -10.19
C THR A 234 -35.87 -16.67 -11.34
N LYS A 235 -36.23 -16.06 -12.47
CA LYS A 235 -36.67 -16.78 -13.68
C LYS A 235 -35.57 -17.67 -14.28
N ALA A 236 -34.30 -17.27 -14.18
CA ALA A 236 -33.17 -18.09 -14.61
C ALA A 236 -32.99 -19.32 -13.70
N ALA A 237 -33.22 -19.18 -12.39
CA ALA A 237 -33.21 -20.31 -11.45
C ALA A 237 -34.37 -21.28 -11.71
N GLU A 238 -35.59 -20.78 -11.95
CA GLU A 238 -36.75 -21.60 -12.35
C GLU A 238 -36.47 -22.42 -13.62
N LEU A 239 -35.91 -21.79 -14.66
CA LEU A 239 -35.56 -22.47 -15.91
C LEU A 239 -34.43 -23.50 -15.72
N ARG A 240 -33.47 -23.26 -14.83
CA ARG A 240 -32.44 -24.26 -14.48
C ARG A 240 -33.07 -25.49 -13.82
N ASN A 241 -33.97 -25.29 -12.86
CA ASN A 241 -34.69 -26.38 -12.21
C ASN A 241 -35.49 -27.22 -13.23
N GLN A 242 -36.22 -26.56 -14.14
CA GLN A 242 -36.94 -27.25 -15.23
C GLN A 242 -36.01 -28.04 -16.16
N ILE A 243 -34.82 -27.52 -16.47
CA ILE A 243 -33.81 -28.25 -17.27
C ILE A 243 -33.34 -29.50 -16.53
N ASP A 244 -33.12 -29.44 -15.22
CA ASP A 244 -32.65 -30.58 -14.43
C ASP A 244 -33.76 -31.63 -14.21
N ASP A 245 -35.01 -31.22 -14.02
CA ASP A 245 -36.18 -32.13 -14.04
C ASP A 245 -36.32 -32.87 -15.38
N LEU A 246 -36.19 -32.15 -16.50
CA LEU A 246 -36.26 -32.74 -17.84
C LEU A 246 -35.06 -33.68 -18.11
N ARG A 247 -33.87 -33.34 -17.63
CA ARG A 247 -32.69 -34.23 -17.69
C ARG A 247 -32.89 -35.51 -16.90
N TYR A 248 -33.53 -35.42 -15.73
CA TYR A 248 -33.86 -36.59 -14.91
C TYR A 248 -34.86 -37.52 -15.61
N GLU A 249 -35.98 -36.99 -16.11
CA GLU A 249 -36.97 -37.79 -16.85
C GLU A 249 -36.40 -38.36 -18.18
N PHE A 250 -35.52 -37.62 -18.87
CA PHE A 250 -34.79 -38.13 -20.02
C PHE A 250 -33.88 -39.31 -19.65
N SER A 251 -33.07 -39.18 -18.58
CA SER A 251 -32.18 -40.23 -18.10
C SER A 251 -32.95 -41.50 -17.70
N LYS A 252 -34.05 -41.32 -16.96
CA LYS A 252 -35.00 -42.38 -16.56
C LYS A 252 -35.64 -43.08 -17.77
N THR A 253 -36.02 -42.33 -18.81
CA THR A 253 -36.57 -42.88 -20.05
C THR A 253 -35.52 -43.65 -20.84
N ARG A 254 -34.29 -43.13 -20.92
CA ARG A 254 -33.15 -43.80 -21.53
C ARG A 254 -32.83 -45.13 -20.84
N LEU A 255 -32.70 -45.14 -19.51
CA LEU A 255 -32.53 -46.36 -18.71
C LEU A 255 -33.65 -47.40 -18.92
N ARG A 256 -34.86 -46.97 -19.29
CA ARG A 256 -35.95 -47.88 -19.68
C ARG A 256 -35.77 -48.42 -21.10
N SER A 257 -35.27 -47.62 -22.05
CA SER A 257 -34.89 -48.09 -23.39
C SER A 257 -33.78 -49.14 -23.31
N ASP A 258 -32.69 -48.83 -22.59
CA ASP A 258 -31.53 -49.72 -22.41
C ASP A 258 -31.95 -51.11 -21.87
N LYS A 259 -32.92 -51.15 -20.93
CA LYS A 259 -33.49 -52.41 -20.41
C LYS A 259 -34.32 -53.18 -21.44
N LEU A 260 -35.12 -52.49 -22.25
CA LEU A 260 -35.93 -53.11 -23.30
C LEU A 260 -35.05 -53.65 -24.44
N GLU A 261 -33.98 -52.93 -24.80
CA GLU A 261 -32.96 -53.38 -25.75
C GLU A 261 -32.24 -54.64 -25.24
N HIS A 262 -31.90 -54.69 -23.94
CA HIS A 262 -31.31 -55.88 -23.34
C HIS A 262 -32.25 -57.09 -23.40
N HIS A 263 -33.52 -56.94 -23.00
CA HIS A 263 -34.50 -58.03 -23.10
C HIS A 263 -34.79 -58.47 -24.54
N LEU A 264 -34.76 -57.55 -25.50
CA LEU A 264 -34.88 -57.88 -26.92
C LEU A 264 -33.68 -58.71 -27.41
N ALA A 265 -32.45 -58.36 -26.98
CA ALA A 265 -31.26 -59.14 -27.27
C ALA A 265 -31.34 -60.56 -26.68
N GLU A 266 -31.72 -60.70 -25.41
CA GLU A 266 -31.95 -62.00 -24.76
C GLU A 266 -33.01 -62.84 -25.49
N ALA A 267 -34.11 -62.22 -25.95
CA ALA A 267 -35.17 -62.90 -26.68
C ALA A 267 -34.71 -63.38 -28.06
N LEU A 268 -33.93 -62.56 -28.78
CA LEU A 268 -33.33 -62.94 -30.07
C LEU A 268 -32.31 -64.07 -29.92
N GLU A 269 -31.55 -64.10 -28.83
CA GLU A 269 -30.61 -65.19 -28.54
C GLU A 269 -31.35 -66.50 -28.22
N LYS A 270 -32.40 -66.44 -27.39
CA LYS A 270 -33.29 -67.59 -27.12
C LYS A 270 -33.98 -68.10 -28.39
N LEU A 271 -34.43 -67.21 -29.29
CA LEU A 271 -35.04 -67.59 -30.57
C LEU A 271 -34.05 -68.34 -31.47
N LYS A 272 -32.80 -67.84 -31.57
CA LYS A 272 -31.72 -68.52 -32.32
C LYS A 272 -31.42 -69.91 -31.74
N ALA A 273 -31.36 -70.03 -30.41
CA ALA A 273 -31.18 -71.32 -29.75
C ALA A 273 -32.35 -72.28 -30.04
N TYR A 274 -33.60 -71.80 -29.99
CA TYR A 274 -34.78 -72.62 -30.32
C TYR A 274 -34.79 -73.09 -31.79
N GLN A 275 -34.43 -72.20 -32.73
CA GLN A 275 -34.29 -72.53 -34.15
C GLN A 275 -33.16 -73.53 -34.43
N GLN A 276 -32.12 -73.57 -33.58
CA GLN A 276 -31.08 -74.61 -33.63
C GLN A 276 -31.52 -75.96 -33.03
N ILE A 277 -32.53 -75.98 -32.15
CA ILE A 277 -32.98 -77.19 -31.43
C ILE A 277 -34.22 -77.83 -32.08
N HIS A 278 -35.06 -77.06 -32.79
CA HIS A 278 -36.28 -77.55 -33.45
C HIS A 278 -36.29 -77.22 -34.95
N GLY A 279 -35.39 -77.86 -35.69
CA GLY A 279 -35.48 -77.95 -37.15
C GLY A 279 -36.55 -78.96 -37.57
N ASP A 280 -37.54 -78.48 -38.32
CA ASP A 280 -38.64 -79.20 -38.99
C ASP A 280 -39.47 -80.20 -38.17
N ASP A 281 -40.73 -79.83 -37.91
CA ASP A 281 -41.83 -80.79 -38.02
C ASP A 281 -43.14 -80.11 -38.47
N LYS A 282 -43.75 -80.62 -39.53
CA LYS A 282 -45.02 -80.10 -40.11
C LYS A 282 -46.13 -81.14 -39.97
N LEU A 283 -47.06 -80.91 -39.04
CA LEU A 283 -48.21 -81.79 -38.84
C LEU A 283 -49.33 -81.54 -39.88
N PRO A 284 -49.89 -82.59 -40.51
CA PRO A 284 -50.97 -82.46 -41.49
C PRO A 284 -52.38 -82.51 -40.88
N ILE A 285 -53.32 -81.80 -41.51
CA ILE A 285 -54.73 -81.66 -41.09
C ILE A 285 -55.63 -82.65 -41.86
N PRO A 286 -56.45 -83.50 -41.19
CA PRO A 286 -57.48 -84.29 -41.86
C PRO A 286 -58.83 -83.55 -41.95
N LYS A 287 -59.55 -83.74 -43.06
CA LYS A 287 -60.92 -83.20 -43.29
C LYS A 287 -62.00 -84.23 -42.89
N PRO A 288 -63.18 -83.82 -42.42
CA PRO A 288 -64.19 -84.73 -41.88
C PRO A 288 -65.13 -85.30 -42.95
N THR A 289 -65.54 -86.56 -42.76
CA THR A 289 -66.68 -87.17 -43.46
C THR A 289 -67.86 -87.43 -42.49
N THR A 290 -69.07 -87.28 -43.03
CA THR A 290 -70.32 -87.18 -42.26
C THR A 290 -71.18 -88.43 -42.38
N SER A 291 -71.08 -89.30 -41.39
CA SER A 291 -72.17 -90.19 -40.94
C SER A 291 -71.93 -90.54 -39.47
N VAL A 292 -72.89 -90.30 -38.59
CA VAL A 292 -72.73 -90.59 -37.15
C VAL A 292 -72.99 -92.07 -36.92
N SER A 293 -71.93 -92.88 -37.07
CA SER A 293 -71.87 -94.21 -36.49
C SER A 293 -71.92 -94.12 -34.96
N GLN A 294 -72.32 -95.19 -34.27
CA GLN A 294 -72.37 -95.25 -32.81
C GLN A 294 -71.04 -94.84 -32.15
N LYS A 295 -69.91 -95.25 -32.75
CA LYS A 295 -68.56 -94.80 -32.37
C LYS A 295 -68.39 -93.27 -32.41
N LYS A 296 -69.02 -92.58 -33.37
CA LYS A 296 -68.97 -91.11 -33.49
C LYS A 296 -69.84 -90.41 -32.45
N MET A 297 -70.81 -91.11 -31.87
CA MET A 297 -71.57 -90.64 -30.70
C MET A 297 -70.73 -90.75 -29.42
N GLU A 298 -69.99 -91.85 -29.26
CA GLU A 298 -69.01 -92.03 -28.17
C GLU A 298 -67.85 -91.02 -28.27
N GLU A 299 -67.33 -90.78 -29.49
CA GLU A 299 -66.34 -89.72 -29.77
C GLU A 299 -66.88 -88.34 -29.38
N LEU A 300 -68.13 -88.00 -29.72
CA LEU A 300 -68.77 -86.74 -29.32
C LEU A 300 -69.04 -86.65 -27.81
N GLN A 301 -69.31 -87.75 -27.12
CA GLN A 301 -69.43 -87.79 -25.66
C GLN A 301 -68.08 -87.54 -24.99
N LYS A 302 -67.01 -88.16 -25.49
CA LYS A 302 -65.64 -87.93 -25.03
C LYS A 302 -65.18 -86.49 -25.29
N GLU A 303 -65.47 -85.95 -26.47
CA GLU A 303 -65.18 -84.54 -26.80
C GLU A 303 -65.97 -83.58 -25.89
N LEU A 304 -67.23 -83.91 -25.54
CA LEU A 304 -68.01 -83.14 -24.56
C LEU A 304 -67.41 -83.19 -23.14
N GLU A 305 -66.84 -84.32 -22.73
CA GLU A 305 -66.13 -84.46 -21.45
C GLU A 305 -64.81 -83.67 -21.45
N GLU A 306 -64.02 -83.76 -22.52
CA GLU A 306 -62.80 -82.96 -22.72
C GLU A 306 -63.10 -81.45 -22.71
N GLN A 307 -64.20 -81.00 -23.34
CA GLN A 307 -64.62 -79.60 -23.29
C GLN A 307 -65.09 -79.17 -21.89
N ARG A 308 -65.72 -80.07 -21.12
CA ARG A 308 -66.09 -79.80 -19.71
C ARG A 308 -64.86 -79.67 -18.82
N GLU A 309 -63.88 -80.56 -18.99
CA GLU A 309 -62.61 -80.51 -18.25
C GLU A 309 -61.79 -79.26 -18.62
N LEU A 310 -61.73 -78.90 -19.91
CA LEU A 310 -61.10 -77.67 -20.38
C LEU A 310 -61.80 -76.41 -19.83
N ALA A 311 -63.13 -76.40 -19.77
CA ALA A 311 -63.89 -75.31 -19.16
C ALA A 311 -63.63 -75.20 -17.66
N HIS A 312 -63.53 -76.33 -16.94
CA HIS A 312 -63.18 -76.37 -15.53
C HIS A 312 -61.75 -75.85 -15.28
N ASN A 313 -60.77 -76.30 -16.08
CA ASN A 313 -59.39 -75.85 -15.99
C ASN A 313 -59.24 -74.34 -16.27
N ARG A 314 -59.96 -73.81 -17.28
CA ARG A 314 -60.02 -72.36 -17.55
C ARG A 314 -60.65 -71.57 -16.40
N LEU A 315 -61.66 -72.12 -15.73
CA LEU A 315 -62.26 -71.48 -14.55
C LEU A 315 -61.25 -71.40 -13.39
N LEU A 316 -60.55 -72.50 -13.11
CA LEU A 316 -59.48 -72.54 -12.09
C LEU A 316 -58.32 -71.57 -12.42
N GLU A 317 -57.95 -71.45 -13.69
CA GLU A 317 -56.95 -70.48 -14.15
C GLU A 317 -57.42 -69.03 -13.95
N LEU A 318 -58.69 -68.72 -14.28
CA LEU A 318 -59.29 -67.40 -14.04
C LEU A 318 -59.41 -67.07 -12.55
N ASP A 319 -59.74 -68.03 -11.69
CA ASP A 319 -59.76 -67.85 -10.23
C ASP A 319 -58.35 -67.58 -9.68
N ARG A 320 -57.34 -68.31 -10.18
CA ARG A 320 -55.93 -68.09 -9.84
C ARG A 320 -55.45 -66.70 -10.29
N LEU A 321 -55.79 -66.27 -11.50
CA LEU A 321 -55.49 -64.92 -12.00
C LEU A 321 -56.18 -63.83 -11.17
N HIS A 322 -57.44 -64.02 -10.80
CA HIS A 322 -58.15 -63.12 -9.89
C HIS A 322 -57.53 -63.05 -8.50
N GLN A 323 -56.96 -64.16 -8.00
CA GLN A 323 -56.24 -64.16 -6.73
C GLN A 323 -54.91 -63.39 -6.85
N GLN A 324 -54.11 -63.68 -7.88
CA GLN A 324 -52.85 -62.97 -8.15
C GLN A 324 -53.05 -61.46 -8.35
N HIS A 325 -54.10 -61.05 -9.08
CA HIS A 325 -54.44 -59.64 -9.26
C HIS A 325 -54.83 -58.96 -7.93
N ARG A 326 -55.63 -59.62 -7.08
CA ARG A 326 -55.99 -59.12 -5.75
C ARG A 326 -54.78 -58.97 -4.84
N ASP A 327 -53.82 -59.89 -4.91
CA ASP A 327 -52.61 -59.82 -4.09
C ASP A 327 -51.62 -58.74 -4.59
N CYS A 328 -51.49 -58.57 -5.91
CA CYS A 328 -50.76 -57.43 -6.50
C CYS A 328 -51.38 -56.08 -6.08
N LEU A 329 -52.72 -55.95 -6.06
CA LEU A 329 -53.38 -54.72 -5.62
C LEU A 329 -53.09 -54.40 -4.13
N LYS A 330 -53.05 -55.42 -3.25
CA LYS A 330 -52.67 -55.23 -1.85
C LYS A 330 -51.23 -54.74 -1.71
N GLU A 331 -50.31 -55.31 -2.50
CA GLU A 331 -48.90 -54.90 -2.49
C GLU A 331 -48.72 -53.47 -3.01
N VAL A 332 -49.46 -53.09 -4.06
CA VAL A 332 -49.48 -51.70 -4.56
C VAL A 332 -50.00 -50.71 -3.51
N GLU A 333 -51.11 -51.02 -2.81
CA GLU A 333 -51.62 -50.14 -1.75
C GLU A 333 -50.68 -50.08 -0.53
N LYS A 334 -50.02 -51.19 -0.18
CA LYS A 334 -48.99 -51.20 0.86
C LYS A 334 -47.82 -50.29 0.47
N LEU A 335 -47.25 -50.45 -0.72
CA LEU A 335 -46.14 -49.62 -1.21
C LEU A 335 -46.53 -48.13 -1.31
N LYS A 336 -47.79 -47.81 -1.66
CA LYS A 336 -48.30 -46.44 -1.60
C LYS A 336 -48.33 -45.89 -0.18
N MET A 337 -48.71 -46.69 0.83
CA MET A 337 -48.66 -46.26 2.23
C MET A 337 -47.21 -46.07 2.70
N ASP A 338 -46.32 -47.03 2.40
CA ASP A 338 -44.90 -46.99 2.78
C ASP A 338 -44.20 -45.74 2.18
N ILE A 339 -44.53 -45.33 0.95
CA ILE A 339 -44.04 -44.10 0.31
C ILE A 339 -44.65 -42.84 0.94
N ARG A 340 -45.94 -42.86 1.32
CA ARG A 340 -46.62 -41.70 1.94
C ARG A 340 -46.19 -41.44 3.38
N GLN A 341 -45.73 -42.46 4.08
CA GLN A 341 -45.28 -42.40 5.48
C GLN A 341 -43.79 -42.78 5.59
N LEU A 342 -42.98 -42.30 4.64
CA LEU A 342 -41.56 -42.62 4.59
C LEU A 342 -40.85 -42.13 5.88
N PRO A 343 -40.22 -43.02 6.66
CA PRO A 343 -39.60 -42.63 7.93
C PRO A 343 -38.42 -41.69 7.72
N GLU A 344 -38.28 -40.71 8.61
CA GLU A 344 -37.19 -39.72 8.55
C GLU A 344 -35.79 -40.38 8.59
N SER A 345 -35.63 -41.52 9.27
CA SER A 345 -34.39 -42.30 9.25
C SER A 345 -33.98 -42.75 7.83
N VAL A 346 -34.94 -43.13 6.99
CA VAL A 346 -34.67 -43.52 5.59
C VAL A 346 -34.25 -42.30 4.79
N ILE A 347 -34.88 -41.14 5.01
CA ILE A 347 -34.52 -39.87 4.36
C ILE A 347 -33.10 -39.46 4.74
N VAL A 348 -32.75 -39.49 6.02
CA VAL A 348 -31.42 -39.15 6.54
C VAL A 348 -30.34 -40.13 6.04
N GLU A 349 -30.72 -41.38 5.76
CA GLU A 349 -29.82 -42.36 5.16
C GLU A 349 -29.56 -42.16 3.66
N THR A 350 -30.39 -41.41 2.93
CA THR A 350 -30.18 -41.12 1.51
C THR A 350 -28.88 -40.37 1.23
N THR A 351 -28.33 -40.60 0.04
CA THR A 351 -27.15 -39.89 -0.48
C THR A 351 -27.41 -38.39 -0.62
N GLU A 352 -28.62 -38.04 -1.05
CA GLU A 352 -29.14 -36.71 -1.31
C GLU A 352 -29.17 -35.88 -0.02
N TYR A 353 -29.77 -36.43 1.05
CA TYR A 353 -29.78 -35.77 2.36
C TYR A 353 -28.35 -35.57 2.90
N LYS A 354 -27.48 -36.58 2.81
CA LYS A 354 -26.09 -36.48 3.27
C LYS A 354 -25.28 -35.44 2.50
N CYS A 355 -25.48 -35.35 1.18
CA CYS A 355 -24.89 -34.30 0.35
C CYS A 355 -25.39 -32.91 0.77
N LEU A 356 -26.70 -32.73 0.96
CA LEU A 356 -27.29 -31.47 1.38
C LEU A 356 -26.85 -31.08 2.80
N GLN A 357 -26.77 -32.03 3.73
CA GLN A 357 -26.26 -31.84 5.09
C GLN A 357 -24.79 -31.41 5.07
N SER A 358 -23.97 -31.99 4.20
CA SER A 358 -22.58 -31.59 4.01
C SER A 358 -22.47 -30.16 3.46
N GLN A 359 -23.25 -29.81 2.43
CA GLN A 359 -23.29 -28.46 1.86
C GLN A 359 -23.76 -27.42 2.89
N PHE A 360 -24.84 -27.70 3.61
CA PHE A 360 -25.34 -26.86 4.69
C PHE A 360 -24.30 -26.68 5.80
N SER A 361 -23.58 -27.74 6.17
CA SER A 361 -22.52 -27.66 7.19
C SER A 361 -21.37 -26.74 6.75
N VAL A 362 -20.98 -26.76 5.47
CA VAL A 362 -19.97 -25.83 4.92
C VAL A 362 -20.50 -24.40 4.96
N LEU A 363 -21.67 -24.14 4.37
CA LEU A 363 -22.30 -22.80 4.32
C LEU A 363 -22.55 -22.22 5.72
N TYR A 364 -22.94 -23.05 6.69
CA TYR A 364 -23.13 -22.64 8.08
C TYR A 364 -21.81 -22.21 8.73
N ASN A 365 -20.74 -22.97 8.53
CA ASN A 365 -19.41 -22.62 9.04
C ASN A 365 -18.85 -21.36 8.37
N GLU A 366 -19.00 -21.21 7.05
CA GLU A 366 -18.63 -20.01 6.30
C GLU A 366 -19.41 -18.78 6.80
N SER A 367 -20.73 -18.91 7.00
CA SER A 367 -21.58 -17.86 7.57
C SER A 367 -21.16 -17.44 8.98
N MET A 368 -20.82 -18.40 9.85
CA MET A 368 -20.27 -18.10 11.19
C MET A 368 -18.88 -17.44 11.14
N GLN A 369 -18.02 -17.84 10.19
CA GLN A 369 -16.71 -17.23 10.00
C GLN A 369 -16.83 -15.79 9.48
N LEU A 370 -17.68 -15.54 8.49
CA LEU A 370 -17.98 -14.21 7.97
C LEU A 370 -18.58 -13.31 9.05
N LYS A 371 -19.48 -13.84 9.89
CA LYS A 371 -20.02 -13.10 11.04
C LYS A 371 -18.92 -12.70 12.03
N THR A 372 -17.99 -13.61 12.34
CA THR A 372 -16.86 -13.31 13.22
C THR A 372 -15.96 -12.22 12.64
N GLN A 373 -15.62 -12.31 11.35
CA GLN A 373 -14.83 -11.27 10.66
C GLN A 373 -15.54 -9.90 10.62
N LEU A 374 -16.86 -9.89 10.48
CA LEU A 374 -17.68 -8.68 10.51
C LEU A 374 -17.72 -8.04 11.90
N ASP A 375 -17.77 -8.83 12.97
CA ASP A 375 -17.68 -8.33 14.34
C ASP A 375 -16.25 -7.86 14.69
N GLU A 376 -15.21 -8.55 14.21
CA GLU A 376 -13.80 -8.13 14.35
C GLU A 376 -13.52 -6.81 13.63
N THR A 377 -13.95 -6.65 12.38
CA THR A 377 -13.77 -5.41 11.60
C THR A 377 -14.55 -4.23 12.19
N ARG A 378 -15.75 -4.46 12.73
CA ARG A 378 -16.48 -3.45 13.53
C ARG A 378 -15.71 -3.02 14.78
N GLN A 379 -15.11 -3.97 15.50
CA GLN A 379 -14.30 -3.66 16.67
C GLN A 379 -13.04 -2.88 16.29
N GLN A 380 -12.35 -3.26 15.21
CA GLN A 380 -11.19 -2.52 14.67
C GLN A 380 -11.57 -1.09 14.26
N LEU A 381 -12.68 -0.90 13.56
CA LEU A 381 -13.19 0.43 13.17
C LEU A 381 -13.46 1.30 14.40
N GLN A 382 -14.12 0.75 15.42
CA GLN A 382 -14.39 1.47 16.67
C GLN A 382 -13.10 1.82 17.43
N THR A 383 -12.12 0.92 17.44
CA THR A 383 -10.79 1.18 18.03
C THR A 383 -10.04 2.27 17.25
N SER A 384 -10.07 2.25 15.92
CA SER A 384 -9.44 3.29 15.08
C SER A 384 -10.10 4.65 15.31
N LYS A 385 -11.45 4.70 15.32
CA LYS A 385 -12.22 5.92 15.61
C LYS A 385 -11.85 6.51 16.97
N ASN A 386 -11.82 5.70 18.02
CA ASN A 386 -11.44 6.14 19.36
C ASN A 386 -9.97 6.60 19.44
N THR A 387 -9.09 5.99 18.66
CA THR A 387 -7.67 6.37 18.60
C THR A 387 -7.47 7.70 17.88
N HIS A 388 -8.17 7.93 16.76
CA HIS A 388 -8.14 9.22 16.06
C HIS A 388 -8.75 10.35 16.90
N LEU A 389 -9.86 10.09 17.59
CA LEU A 389 -10.50 11.08 18.46
C LEU A 389 -9.53 11.58 19.56
N ARG A 390 -8.80 10.66 20.21
CA ARG A 390 -7.74 11.01 21.18
C ARG A 390 -6.56 11.76 20.57
N HIS A 391 -6.20 11.49 19.31
CA HIS A 391 -5.16 12.26 18.63
C HIS A 391 -5.63 13.69 18.34
N ILE A 392 -6.92 13.89 18.02
CA ILE A 392 -7.50 15.22 17.85
C ILE A 392 -7.50 15.98 19.19
N GLU A 393 -7.97 15.36 20.27
CA GLU A 393 -7.93 15.93 21.63
C GLU A 393 -6.50 16.34 22.05
N GLN A 394 -5.49 15.53 21.69
CA GLN A 394 -4.08 15.85 21.95
C GLN A 394 -3.60 17.04 21.11
N MET A 395 -3.89 17.08 19.80
CA MET A 395 -3.52 18.20 18.93
C MET A 395 -4.18 19.52 19.37
N GLU A 396 -5.44 19.48 19.80
CA GLU A 396 -6.15 20.64 20.36
C GLU A 396 -5.50 21.16 21.65
N SER A 397 -5.04 20.24 22.52
CA SER A 397 -4.29 20.58 23.73
C SER A 397 -2.91 21.18 23.44
N ASP A 398 -2.18 20.62 22.47
CA ASP A 398 -0.86 21.10 22.04
C ASP A 398 -0.94 22.48 21.37
N GLU A 399 -1.93 22.70 20.51
CA GLU A 399 -2.22 24.01 19.91
C GLU A 399 -2.59 25.05 20.99
N LEU A 400 -3.44 24.69 21.97
CA LEU A 400 -3.76 25.57 23.09
C LEU A 400 -2.53 25.91 23.93
N MET A 401 -1.58 24.97 24.11
CA MET A 401 -0.29 25.25 24.75
C MET A 401 0.61 26.16 23.92
N ALA A 402 0.65 25.97 22.60
CA ALA A 402 1.41 26.82 21.68
C ALA A 402 0.87 28.27 21.70
N GLN A 403 -0.45 28.45 21.63
CA GLN A 403 -1.10 29.76 21.73
C GLN A 403 -0.82 30.45 23.07
N LYS A 404 -0.86 29.71 24.19
CA LYS A 404 -0.48 30.25 25.52
C LYS A 404 0.97 30.73 25.54
N LYS A 405 1.92 29.95 25.01
CA LYS A 405 3.34 30.33 24.92
C LYS A 405 3.53 31.57 24.04
N LEU A 406 2.91 31.61 22.86
CA LEU A 406 2.98 32.76 21.95
C LEU A 406 2.41 34.03 22.61
N ARG A 407 1.28 33.92 23.31
CA ARG A 407 0.69 35.05 24.04
C ARG A 407 1.60 35.57 25.16
N SER A 408 2.26 34.67 25.90
CA SER A 408 3.26 35.06 26.91
C SER A 408 4.48 35.75 26.29
N GLU A 409 4.94 35.27 25.14
CA GLU A 409 6.07 35.87 24.43
C GLU A 409 5.73 37.25 23.84
N VAL A 410 4.51 37.45 23.34
CA VAL A 410 4.02 38.78 22.90
C VAL A 410 4.04 39.76 24.08
N ILE A 411 3.48 39.39 25.23
CA ILE A 411 3.50 40.25 26.45
C ILE A 411 4.95 40.58 26.85
N ARG A 412 5.85 39.58 26.85
CA ARG A 412 7.27 39.78 27.16
C ARG A 412 7.96 40.74 26.18
N LEU A 413 7.64 40.68 24.89
CA LEU A 413 8.17 41.59 23.87
C LEU A 413 7.58 43.00 23.99
N GLU A 414 6.30 43.13 24.36
CA GLU A 414 5.66 44.41 24.66
C GLU A 414 6.34 45.11 25.87
N ASP A 415 6.62 44.36 26.94
CA ASP A 415 7.35 44.87 28.12
C ASP A 415 8.76 45.34 27.77
N VAL A 416 9.52 44.54 27.00
CA VAL A 416 10.87 44.92 26.53
C VAL A 416 10.81 46.16 25.63
N LEU A 417 9.82 46.26 24.74
CA LEU A 417 9.64 47.41 23.86
C LEU A 417 9.24 48.68 24.63
N ALA A 418 8.43 48.55 25.69
CA ALA A 418 8.14 49.65 26.61
C ALA A 418 9.38 50.11 27.38
N GLN A 419 10.21 49.18 27.84
CA GLN A 419 11.49 49.47 28.51
C GLN A 419 12.46 50.20 27.58
N VAL A 420 12.68 49.72 26.34
CA VAL A 420 13.55 50.38 25.36
C VAL A 420 13.04 51.78 24.99
N ARG A 421 11.72 51.99 24.88
CA ARG A 421 11.15 53.33 24.68
C ARG A 421 11.44 54.28 25.85
N LYS A 422 11.38 53.77 27.08
CA LYS A 422 11.72 54.55 28.28
C LYS A 422 13.22 54.90 28.31
N GLU A 423 14.09 53.95 27.98
CA GLU A 423 15.54 54.17 27.88
C GLU A 423 15.88 55.19 26.79
N TYR A 424 15.23 55.12 25.63
CA TYR A 424 15.38 56.10 24.56
C TYR A 424 14.98 57.52 25.01
N GLU A 425 13.83 57.67 25.68
CA GLU A 425 13.39 59.00 26.15
C GLU A 425 14.28 59.54 27.27
N MET A 426 14.78 58.68 28.18
CA MET A 426 15.80 59.10 29.16
C MET A 426 17.08 59.58 28.48
N LEU A 427 17.62 58.82 27.53
CA LEU A 427 18.84 59.18 26.79
C LEU A 427 18.65 60.44 25.94
N ARG A 428 17.45 60.64 25.39
CA ARG A 428 17.08 61.86 24.66
C ARG A 428 17.06 63.08 25.60
N ILE A 429 16.45 62.95 26.79
CA ILE A 429 16.44 64.02 27.81
C ILE A 429 17.88 64.32 28.27
N GLU A 430 18.71 63.32 28.52
CA GLU A 430 20.13 63.48 28.83
C GLU A 430 20.89 64.20 27.71
N PHE A 431 20.61 63.89 26.45
CA PHE A 431 21.20 64.58 25.30
C PHE A 431 20.75 66.04 25.20
N GLU A 432 19.45 66.33 25.35
CA GLU A 432 18.90 67.69 25.35
C GLU A 432 19.49 68.53 26.52
N GLN A 433 19.65 67.94 27.70
CA GLN A 433 20.31 68.58 28.85
C GLN A 433 21.80 68.85 28.60
N ASN A 434 22.54 67.88 28.07
CA ASN A 434 23.96 68.06 27.71
C ASN A 434 24.14 69.14 26.62
N LEU A 435 23.25 69.18 25.63
CA LEU A 435 23.26 70.21 24.59
C LEU A 435 23.05 71.60 25.20
N ALA A 436 22.03 71.78 26.06
CA ALA A 436 21.76 73.04 26.74
C ALA A 436 22.92 73.51 27.64
N ALA A 437 23.59 72.59 28.36
CA ALA A 437 24.78 72.91 29.14
C ALA A 437 25.97 73.33 28.26
N ASN A 438 26.12 72.70 27.09
CA ASN A 438 27.19 73.03 26.15
C ASN A 438 26.92 74.37 25.41
N GLU A 439 25.65 74.72 25.16
CA GLU A 439 25.27 76.05 24.65
C GLU A 439 25.65 77.16 25.63
N GLN A 440 25.40 76.98 26.93
CA GLN A 440 25.81 77.94 27.98
C GLN A 440 27.35 78.06 28.11
N THR A 441 28.09 77.02 27.75
CA THR A 441 29.56 77.02 27.75
C THR A 441 30.14 77.98 26.69
N GLY A 442 29.39 78.30 25.63
CA GLY A 442 29.77 79.28 24.60
C GLY A 442 29.93 80.71 25.12
N PRO A 443 28.87 81.32 25.72
CA PRO A 443 28.92 82.62 26.38
C PRO A 443 29.99 82.72 27.46
N ILE A 444 30.09 81.74 28.37
CA ILE A 444 31.10 81.72 29.44
C ILE A 444 32.51 81.79 28.87
N ASN A 445 32.79 81.04 27.80
CA ASN A 445 34.10 81.10 27.12
C ASN A 445 34.33 82.42 26.35
N ARG A 446 33.28 83.14 25.94
CA ARG A 446 33.43 84.51 25.37
C ARG A 446 33.75 85.52 26.46
N GLU A 447 33.01 85.49 27.57
CA GLU A 447 33.25 86.36 28.73
C GLU A 447 34.65 86.14 29.32
N MET A 448 35.09 84.87 29.46
CA MET A 448 36.44 84.54 29.90
C MET A 448 37.50 85.10 28.94
N ARG A 449 37.30 85.00 27.61
CA ARG A 449 38.20 85.61 26.62
C ARG A 449 38.21 87.14 26.69
N HIS A 450 37.07 87.78 26.89
CA HIS A 450 36.99 89.23 27.09
C HIS A 450 37.69 89.69 28.37
N LEU A 451 37.54 88.93 29.47
CA LEU A 451 38.24 89.18 30.73
C LEU A 451 39.76 89.02 30.57
N ILE A 452 40.23 87.95 29.93
CA ILE A 452 41.65 87.74 29.62
C ILE A 452 42.19 88.90 28.75
N THR A 453 41.46 89.30 27.71
CA THR A 453 41.86 90.41 26.82
C THR A 453 41.92 91.75 27.58
N SER A 454 40.94 92.01 28.45
CA SER A 454 40.89 93.22 29.28
C SER A 454 42.06 93.27 30.28
N LEU A 455 42.33 92.16 30.96
CA LEU A 455 43.46 92.02 31.87
C LEU A 455 44.81 92.15 31.13
N GLN A 456 44.95 91.56 29.95
CA GLN A 456 46.14 91.70 29.09
C GLN A 456 46.35 93.16 28.68
N ASN A 457 45.30 93.85 28.21
CA ASN A 457 45.36 95.27 27.85
C ASN A 457 45.75 96.14 29.05
N HIS A 458 45.16 95.91 30.23
CA HIS A 458 45.50 96.66 31.43
C HIS A 458 46.94 96.39 31.87
N ASN A 459 47.43 95.15 31.79
CA ASN A 459 48.83 94.81 32.07
C ASN A 459 49.79 95.49 31.07
N GLN A 460 49.40 95.57 29.79
CA GLN A 460 50.18 96.23 28.75
C GLN A 460 50.18 97.75 28.91
N GLN A 461 49.08 98.33 29.38
CA GLN A 461 48.96 99.73 29.73
C GLN A 461 49.82 100.09 30.95
N LEU A 462 49.76 99.29 32.03
CA LEU A 462 50.64 99.43 33.20
C LEU A 462 52.13 99.30 32.83
N LYS A 463 52.48 98.40 31.91
CA LYS A 463 53.85 98.32 31.35
C LYS A 463 54.22 99.58 30.55
N GLY A 464 53.27 100.19 29.85
CA GLY A 464 53.46 101.45 29.14
C GLY A 464 53.62 102.65 30.09
N GLU A 465 52.86 102.70 31.17
CA GLU A 465 52.96 103.70 32.23
C GLU A 465 54.26 103.56 33.02
N LEU A 466 54.64 102.33 33.41
CA LEU A 466 55.97 102.02 33.95
C LEU A 466 57.07 102.44 32.98
N LYS A 467 56.95 102.16 31.68
CA LYS A 467 57.96 102.57 30.69
C LYS A 467 58.07 104.09 30.57
N LYS A 468 56.96 104.84 30.67
CA LYS A 468 56.97 106.31 30.71
C LYS A 468 57.62 106.84 31.99
N GLU A 469 57.29 106.28 33.16
CA GLU A 469 57.96 106.62 34.43
C GLU A 469 59.45 106.28 34.39
N TYR A 470 59.85 105.15 33.79
CA TYR A 470 61.27 104.84 33.55
C TYR A 470 61.93 105.81 32.56
N GLU A 471 61.24 106.25 31.51
CA GLU A 471 61.74 107.26 30.56
C GLU A 471 61.82 108.66 31.18
N GLU A 472 60.87 109.05 32.05
CA GLU A 472 60.91 110.30 32.82
C GLU A 472 61.96 110.27 33.93
N LEU A 473 62.16 109.14 34.61
CA LEU A 473 63.25 108.93 35.55
C LEU A 473 64.61 108.96 34.85
N ALA A 474 64.75 108.31 33.70
CA ALA A 474 65.97 108.37 32.88
C ALA A 474 66.23 109.79 32.36
N ALA A 475 65.20 110.53 31.96
CA ALA A 475 65.30 111.94 31.57
C ALA A 475 65.71 112.84 32.75
N ARG A 476 65.18 112.60 33.96
CA ARG A 476 65.63 113.27 35.20
C ARG A 476 67.08 112.90 35.55
N GLN A 477 67.50 111.66 35.30
CA GLN A 477 68.88 111.21 35.52
C GLN A 477 69.87 111.86 34.53
N LEU A 478 69.46 112.04 33.27
CA LEU A 478 70.19 112.80 32.25
C LEU A 478 70.22 114.31 32.54
N ALA A 479 69.16 114.88 33.11
CA ALA A 479 69.14 116.29 33.51
C ALA A 479 70.04 116.58 34.73
N LEU A 480 70.15 115.64 35.68
CA LEU A 480 71.01 115.77 36.87
C LEU A 480 72.49 115.48 36.61
N THR A 481 72.86 114.94 35.45
CA THR A 481 74.26 114.61 35.08
C THR A 481 74.92 115.64 34.17
N ALA A 482 74.25 116.75 33.85
CA ALA A 482 74.75 117.81 32.99
C ALA A 482 75.45 118.98 33.72
N GLU A 483 75.27 119.13 35.03
CA GLU A 483 75.90 120.19 35.86
C GLU A 483 76.66 119.60 37.06
N GLY A 484 77.94 119.25 36.85
CA GLY A 484 78.80 118.73 37.92
C GLY A 484 79.99 117.93 37.39
N LYS A 485 81.11 118.62 37.10
CA LYS A 485 82.35 118.01 36.62
C LYS A 485 83.23 117.44 37.75
N GLU A 486 84.19 116.61 37.32
CA GLU A 486 85.42 116.18 38.00
C GLU A 486 85.30 115.10 39.09
N GLY A 487 86.14 114.06 38.97
CA GLY A 487 86.19 112.94 39.93
C GLY A 487 86.80 111.68 39.33
N SER A 488 88.09 111.48 39.58
CA SER A 488 88.99 110.42 39.09
C SER A 488 88.56 108.94 39.28
N SER A 489 89.08 108.12 38.35
CA SER A 489 89.81 106.84 38.57
C SER A 489 89.11 105.53 39.02
N SER A 490 89.49 104.48 38.27
CA SER A 490 89.93 103.13 38.69
C SER A 490 88.97 102.06 39.22
N GLU A 491 88.79 101.03 38.37
CA GLU A 491 89.04 99.59 38.62
C GLU A 491 88.16 98.73 39.57
N SER A 492 88.37 97.41 39.45
CA SER A 492 87.69 96.26 40.07
C SER A 492 86.30 95.91 39.48
N SER A 493 86.04 94.76 38.85
CA SER A 493 86.49 93.36 39.02
C SER A 493 85.79 92.57 40.12
N CYS A 494 85.51 91.31 39.77
CA CYS A 494 84.95 90.20 40.55
C CYS A 494 83.45 90.28 40.89
N ARG A 495 82.72 89.17 41.10
CA ARG A 495 82.67 87.76 40.62
C ARG A 495 81.64 87.07 41.55
N GLU A 496 81.18 85.89 41.16
CA GLU A 496 80.43 84.92 41.99
C GLU A 496 79.00 85.36 42.39
N GLU A 497 77.92 84.66 41.99
CA GLU A 497 77.55 83.24 42.11
C GLU A 497 76.80 82.90 43.41
N GLU A 498 75.88 81.94 43.29
CA GLU A 498 75.30 81.13 44.38
C GLU A 498 74.36 81.84 45.39
N SER A 499 73.43 81.15 46.07
CA SER A 499 72.82 79.81 45.88
C SER A 499 71.56 79.65 46.76
N ALA A 500 70.85 78.54 46.54
CA ALA A 500 70.13 77.74 47.54
C ALA A 500 68.71 78.10 48.02
N CYS A 501 67.97 77.00 48.20
CA CYS A 501 66.76 76.77 49.01
C CYS A 501 65.46 77.45 48.53
N GLY A 502 64.36 76.74 48.23
CA GLY A 502 64.02 75.33 48.44
C GLY A 502 62.67 75.23 49.17
N THR A 503 61.67 74.52 48.61
CA THR A 503 61.11 73.24 49.15
C THR A 503 59.60 73.44 49.34
N SER A 504 58.64 72.59 48.92
CA SER A 504 58.58 71.39 48.05
C SER A 504 57.11 71.25 47.56
N GLY A 505 56.69 70.34 46.67
CA GLY A 505 57.36 69.31 45.86
C GLY A 505 56.32 68.40 45.16
N SER A 506 56.80 67.41 44.39
CA SER A 506 56.09 66.24 43.83
C SER A 506 54.81 66.43 42.99
N SER A 507 54.64 65.80 41.82
CA SER A 507 55.56 64.97 41.01
C SER A 507 55.09 64.89 39.55
N ASN A 508 56.06 64.67 38.65
CA ASN A 508 55.91 64.34 37.22
C ASN A 508 55.02 63.08 37.01
N SER A 509 54.54 62.68 35.83
CA SER A 509 55.02 62.78 34.43
C SER A 509 53.81 62.44 33.50
N ALA A 510 53.56 63.03 32.32
CA ALA A 510 54.18 62.72 31.00
C ALA A 510 54.42 61.20 30.74
N MET A 511 54.11 60.58 29.59
CA MET A 511 53.54 60.97 28.28
C MET A 511 53.30 59.66 27.45
N LEU A 512 52.67 59.73 26.26
CA LEU A 512 52.76 58.75 25.13
C LEU A 512 52.05 57.36 25.19
N GLN A 513 51.03 57.24 24.31
CA GLN A 513 51.03 56.37 23.10
C GLN A 513 50.69 54.85 23.14
N CYS A 514 49.77 54.49 22.21
CA CYS A 514 49.55 53.21 21.49
C CYS A 514 48.89 51.96 22.13
N GLN A 515 48.04 51.40 21.26
CA GLN A 515 47.31 50.11 21.20
C GLN A 515 48.15 48.81 21.46
N PRO A 516 47.59 47.59 21.28
CA PRO A 516 46.51 46.92 22.03
C PRO A 516 46.95 45.49 22.50
N LYS A 517 46.14 44.75 23.28
CA LYS A 517 46.03 43.25 23.21
C LYS A 517 45.09 42.57 24.23
N GLU A 518 44.35 41.58 23.71
CA GLU A 518 44.02 40.20 24.19
C GLU A 518 44.05 39.83 25.71
N GLU A 519 42.91 39.29 26.19
CA GLU A 519 42.66 38.08 27.05
C GLU A 519 43.60 37.66 28.22
N PRO A 520 43.13 36.99 29.32
CA PRO A 520 42.17 35.85 29.28
C PRO A 520 41.18 35.63 30.48
N GLY A 521 40.40 34.53 30.37
CA GLY A 521 39.20 34.14 31.16
C GLY A 521 39.33 33.72 32.65
N VAL A 522 38.17 33.29 33.23
CA VAL A 522 37.94 32.19 34.22
C VAL A 522 36.43 32.15 34.60
N VAL A 523 35.62 31.16 34.19
CA VAL A 523 35.16 29.88 34.82
C VAL A 523 34.24 29.93 36.10
N VAL A 524 33.17 29.11 36.05
CA VAL A 524 32.45 28.34 37.13
C VAL A 524 31.01 28.78 37.56
N LYS A 525 30.13 27.74 37.67
CA LYS A 525 28.74 27.63 38.20
C LYS A 525 27.62 27.86 37.18
N LYS A 526 26.75 26.90 36.81
CA LYS A 526 26.37 25.54 37.27
C LYS A 526 25.52 25.43 38.54
N GLU A 527 24.21 25.54 38.35
CA GLU A 527 23.05 25.12 39.18
C GLU A 527 21.94 24.73 38.19
N GLY A 528 21.01 23.79 38.43
CA GLY A 528 20.86 22.79 39.50
C GLY A 528 19.80 21.76 39.06
N ASP A 529 20.00 20.48 39.37
CA ASP A 529 18.99 19.41 39.23
C ASP A 529 18.15 19.38 40.52
N GLU A 530 16.84 19.19 40.41
CA GLU A 530 15.97 18.86 41.55
C GLU A 530 15.32 17.49 41.32
N ASP A 531 15.91 16.47 41.94
CA ASP A 531 15.27 15.17 42.16
C ASP A 531 14.09 15.33 43.14
N VAL A 532 12.97 14.68 42.83
CA VAL A 532 11.87 14.46 43.79
C VAL A 532 11.73 12.97 44.02
N GLU A 533 12.23 12.49 45.16
CA GLU A 533 11.87 11.17 45.67
C GLU A 533 10.41 11.16 46.15
N GLY A 534 9.70 10.06 45.88
CA GLY A 534 8.34 9.81 46.36
C GLY A 534 8.26 8.39 46.90
N GLU A 535 7.92 8.26 48.19
CA GLU A 535 8.12 7.05 48.98
C GLU A 535 7.18 5.88 48.63
N GLU A 536 7.61 4.67 49.01
CA GLU A 536 6.77 3.49 49.05
C GLU A 536 5.57 3.67 49.99
N SER A 537 4.40 3.19 49.57
CA SER A 537 3.34 2.81 50.50
C SER A 537 2.83 1.42 50.15
N ALA A 538 3.02 0.50 51.08
CA ALA A 538 2.53 -0.86 50.99
C ALA A 538 1.17 -0.95 51.70
N GLU A 539 0.14 -1.42 51.00
CA GLU A 539 -1.07 -1.94 51.65
C GLU A 539 -1.39 -3.35 51.15
N ARG A 540 -1.93 -4.15 52.06
CA ARG A 540 -2.20 -5.57 51.89
C ARG A 540 -3.71 -5.83 51.87
N ASP A 541 -4.01 -7.07 51.49
CA ASP A 541 -5.14 -7.91 51.94
C ASP A 541 -6.32 -8.15 50.98
N ASN A 542 -6.83 -9.39 51.14
CA ASN A 542 -8.01 -10.01 50.53
C ASN A 542 -7.94 -10.15 49.01
N ALA A 543 -7.45 -11.26 48.44
CA ALA A 543 -7.87 -12.64 48.70
C ALA A 543 -9.38 -12.84 48.55
N ASP A 544 -9.80 -13.37 47.39
CA ASP A 544 -10.94 -14.27 47.35
C ASP A 544 -10.63 -15.51 46.51
N LYS A 545 -11.19 -16.65 46.92
CA LYS A 545 -10.99 -17.98 46.33
C LYS A 545 -12.31 -18.44 45.72
N GLU A 546 -12.35 -18.62 44.41
CA GLU A 546 -13.32 -19.56 43.82
C GLU A 546 -12.61 -20.69 43.05
N ARG A 547 -13.17 -21.90 43.23
CA ARG A 547 -12.65 -23.17 42.70
C ARG A 547 -13.19 -23.42 41.30
N GLY A 548 -12.38 -24.03 40.44
CA GLY A 548 -12.84 -24.47 39.10
C GLY A 548 -11.91 -25.49 38.44
N SER A 549 -11.71 -26.66 39.07
CA SER A 549 -10.90 -27.73 38.48
C SER A 549 -11.52 -28.30 37.19
N PRO A 550 -10.72 -28.65 36.16
CA PRO A 550 -11.25 -29.06 34.86
C PRO A 550 -11.73 -30.52 34.84
N VAL A 551 -12.94 -30.74 34.31
CA VAL A 551 -13.47 -32.08 34.05
C VAL A 551 -12.90 -32.60 32.73
N LYS A 552 -12.04 -33.62 32.81
CA LYS A 552 -11.70 -34.47 31.66
C LYS A 552 -12.91 -35.32 31.28
N LYS A 553 -13.16 -35.50 29.98
CA LYS A 553 -14.07 -36.53 29.47
C LYS A 553 -13.34 -37.41 28.47
N ASP A 554 -13.11 -38.65 28.85
CA ASP A 554 -12.56 -39.69 27.98
C ASP A 554 -13.57 -40.07 26.89
N ILE A 555 -13.10 -40.34 25.68
CA ILE A 555 -13.80 -41.19 24.72
C ILE A 555 -12.81 -42.26 24.24
N LYS A 556 -13.03 -43.49 24.72
CA LYS A 556 -12.37 -44.70 24.23
C LYS A 556 -12.69 -44.92 22.76
N ARG A 557 -11.74 -45.45 21.99
CA ARG A 557 -12.04 -46.25 20.79
C ARG A 557 -11.44 -47.63 20.96
N GLU A 558 -12.31 -48.63 21.05
CA GLU A 558 -11.94 -50.04 21.06
C GLU A 558 -11.58 -50.50 19.64
N ALA A 559 -10.66 -51.45 19.57
CA ALA A 559 -10.43 -52.24 18.37
C ALA A 559 -11.16 -53.58 18.51
N VAL A 560 -11.64 -54.18 17.40
CA VAL A 560 -11.60 -55.64 17.17
C VAL A 560 -11.94 -55.98 15.71
N VAL A 561 -10.92 -56.50 15.02
CA VAL A 561 -10.89 -57.67 14.10
C VAL A 561 -12.12 -57.98 13.22
N LYS A 562 -11.88 -58.05 11.89
CA LYS A 562 -12.11 -59.25 11.07
C LYS A 562 -11.26 -59.24 9.79
N LYS A 563 -10.71 -60.40 9.42
CA LYS A 563 -9.74 -60.59 8.32
C LYS A 563 -10.03 -61.93 7.61
N GLU A 564 -9.74 -61.97 6.31
CA GLU A 564 -9.64 -63.17 5.43
C GLU A 564 -10.94 -63.87 4.99
N PRO A 565 -10.92 -64.71 3.92
CA PRO A 565 -9.90 -64.87 2.85
C PRO A 565 -10.46 -64.74 1.41
N ARG A 566 -9.60 -64.57 0.40
CA ARG A 566 -9.86 -65.01 -0.99
C ARG A 566 -8.58 -65.39 -1.75
N GLY A 567 -8.48 -66.68 -2.09
CA GLY A 567 -8.53 -67.19 -3.47
C GLY A 567 -7.38 -66.88 -4.43
N GLU A 568 -6.71 -67.94 -4.87
CA GLU A 568 -5.74 -67.96 -5.97
C GLU A 568 -6.41 -67.78 -7.36
N GLY A 569 -5.66 -67.31 -8.36
CA GLY A 569 -6.12 -67.20 -9.75
C GLY A 569 -5.06 -66.65 -10.71
N HIS A 570 -4.74 -67.40 -11.78
CA HIS A 570 -3.64 -67.15 -12.71
C HIS A 570 -3.97 -66.15 -13.85
N ARG A 571 -2.92 -65.48 -14.37
CA ARG A 571 -2.76 -64.98 -15.78
C ARG A 571 -3.65 -63.78 -16.19
N ASP A 572 -3.26 -62.89 -17.12
CA ASP A 572 -2.13 -62.84 -18.07
C ASP A 572 -1.52 -61.42 -18.24
N LEU A 573 -0.38 -61.35 -18.93
CA LEU A 573 0.35 -60.12 -19.27
C LEU A 573 -0.34 -59.29 -20.37
N HIS A 574 -0.51 -57.97 -20.18
CA HIS A 574 -0.11 -56.96 -21.18
C HIS A 574 -0.18 -55.50 -20.69
N LYS A 575 0.81 -54.69 -21.11
CA LYS A 575 0.84 -53.20 -21.12
C LYS A 575 0.59 -52.45 -19.79
N CYS A 576 1.67 -51.94 -19.18
CA CYS A 576 1.82 -50.50 -18.86
C CYS A 576 3.19 -50.21 -18.20
N ALA A 577 4.20 -49.85 -19.00
CA ALA A 577 5.52 -49.45 -18.49
C ALA A 577 5.65 -47.95 -18.14
N GLY A 578 4.60 -47.14 -18.36
CA GLY A 578 4.62 -45.68 -18.15
C GLY A 578 4.13 -45.20 -16.78
N ALA A 579 3.77 -46.09 -15.86
CA ALA A 579 3.12 -45.74 -14.57
C ALA A 579 4.05 -45.77 -13.35
N LYS A 580 5.36 -46.04 -13.52
CA LYS A 580 6.34 -46.06 -12.43
C LYS A 580 7.00 -44.70 -12.19
N ASP A 581 7.38 -43.99 -13.26
CA ASP A 581 8.08 -42.70 -13.13
C ASP A 581 7.15 -41.57 -12.67
N THR A 582 5.88 -41.58 -13.09
CA THR A 582 4.85 -40.67 -12.56
C THR A 582 4.61 -40.88 -11.07
N LYS A 583 4.50 -42.12 -10.61
CA LYS A 583 4.40 -42.43 -9.16
C LYS A 583 5.64 -42.08 -8.36
N ALA A 584 6.83 -42.11 -8.96
CA ALA A 584 8.06 -41.67 -8.31
C ALA A 584 8.05 -40.14 -8.12
N GLY A 585 7.72 -39.38 -9.17
CA GLY A 585 7.57 -37.92 -9.10
C GLY A 585 6.45 -37.47 -8.15
N GLU A 586 5.31 -38.14 -8.15
CA GLU A 586 4.24 -37.92 -7.15
C GLU A 586 4.71 -38.19 -5.71
N SER A 587 5.50 -39.26 -5.47
CA SER A 587 6.05 -39.57 -4.15
C SER A 587 7.11 -38.56 -3.69
N GLU A 588 7.86 -37.97 -4.62
CA GLU A 588 8.86 -36.95 -4.32
C GLU A 588 8.18 -35.61 -4.03
N LEU A 589 7.18 -35.22 -4.84
CA LEU A 589 6.32 -34.06 -4.60
C LEU A 589 5.58 -34.16 -3.26
N VAL A 590 5.01 -35.32 -2.92
CA VAL A 590 4.36 -35.55 -1.60
C VAL A 590 5.37 -35.49 -0.45
N ARG A 591 6.63 -35.88 -0.66
CA ARG A 591 7.70 -35.74 0.33
C ARG A 591 8.08 -34.27 0.54
N ASP A 592 8.18 -33.50 -0.52
CA ASP A 592 8.51 -32.07 -0.45
C ASP A 592 7.36 -31.25 0.15
N LEU A 593 6.11 -31.54 -0.22
CA LEU A 593 4.94 -30.93 0.42
C LEU A 593 4.87 -31.26 1.92
N ARG A 594 5.27 -32.46 2.35
CA ARG A 594 5.41 -32.81 3.79
C ARG A 594 6.56 -32.05 4.46
N ALA A 595 7.67 -31.81 3.77
CA ALA A 595 8.77 -31.01 4.30
C ALA A 595 8.38 -29.53 4.45
N GLN A 596 7.71 -28.95 3.44
CA GLN A 596 7.17 -27.60 3.48
C GLN A 596 6.11 -27.43 4.58
N LEU A 597 5.17 -28.38 4.71
CA LEU A 597 4.19 -28.39 5.80
C LEU A 597 4.85 -28.47 7.18
N LYS A 598 5.90 -29.28 7.34
CA LYS A 598 6.65 -29.37 8.59
C LYS A 598 7.40 -28.08 8.91
N LYS A 599 7.95 -27.40 7.90
CA LYS A 599 8.57 -26.07 8.05
C LYS A 599 7.54 -25.03 8.48
N ALA A 600 6.43 -24.89 7.75
CA ALA A 600 5.36 -23.95 8.07
C ALA A 600 4.76 -24.19 9.48
N LEU A 601 4.63 -25.44 9.92
CA LEU A 601 4.22 -25.78 11.29
C LEU A 601 5.25 -25.36 12.35
N ASN A 602 6.54 -25.32 12.01
CA ASN A 602 7.60 -24.84 12.89
C ASN A 602 7.58 -23.30 12.95
N ASP A 603 7.52 -22.65 11.78
CA ASP A 603 7.39 -21.20 11.65
C ASP A 603 6.14 -20.68 12.41
N GLN A 604 5.03 -21.42 12.36
CA GLN A 604 3.81 -21.12 13.13
C GLN A 604 4.03 -21.24 14.66
N LYS A 605 4.82 -22.20 15.12
CA LYS A 605 5.15 -22.37 16.56
C LYS A 605 6.09 -21.26 17.05
N GLU A 606 7.05 -20.87 16.22
CA GLU A 606 7.97 -19.76 16.51
C GLU A 606 7.20 -18.43 16.55
N MET A 607 6.32 -18.18 15.57
CA MET A 607 5.41 -17.03 15.59
C MET A 607 4.49 -17.03 16.81
N LYS A 608 3.97 -18.19 17.22
CA LYS A 608 3.18 -18.31 18.45
C LYS A 608 4.01 -18.00 19.69
N LEU A 609 5.24 -18.51 19.78
CA LEU A 609 6.15 -18.21 20.90
C LEU A 609 6.47 -16.71 20.97
N LEU A 610 6.73 -16.07 19.84
CA LEU A 610 6.91 -14.62 19.72
C LEU A 610 5.65 -13.85 20.19
N LEU A 611 4.46 -14.29 19.81
CA LEU A 611 3.19 -13.69 20.25
C LEU A 611 2.93 -13.90 21.74
N ASP A 612 3.23 -15.07 22.29
CA ASP A 612 3.04 -15.37 23.71
C ASP A 612 4.07 -14.60 24.57
N MET A 613 5.31 -14.44 24.10
CA MET A 613 6.29 -13.51 24.68
C MET A 613 5.80 -12.05 24.59
N TYR A 614 5.31 -11.60 23.43
CA TYR A 614 4.79 -10.23 23.26
C TYR A 614 3.56 -9.93 24.12
N LYS A 615 2.75 -10.94 24.43
CA LYS A 615 1.61 -10.84 25.37
C LYS A 615 2.06 -10.85 26.84
N GLY A 616 3.08 -11.64 27.19
CA GLY A 616 3.62 -11.73 28.55
C GLY A 616 4.45 -10.51 28.99
N VAL A 617 4.90 -9.69 28.04
CA VAL A 617 5.68 -8.48 28.32
C VAL A 617 4.76 -7.28 28.54
N SER A 618 5.04 -6.49 29.60
CA SER A 618 4.28 -5.28 29.94
C SER A 618 4.20 -4.31 28.75
N LYS A 619 3.15 -3.49 28.70
CA LYS A 619 3.02 -2.48 27.64
C LYS A 619 4.23 -1.54 27.63
N GLU A 620 4.66 -1.13 28.82
CA GLU A 620 5.81 -0.25 29.05
C GLU A 620 7.13 -0.82 28.50
N GLN A 621 7.44 -2.11 28.70
CA GLN A 621 8.63 -2.72 28.10
C GLN A 621 8.55 -2.75 26.56
N ARG A 622 7.35 -2.96 26.00
CA ARG A 622 7.15 -2.98 24.53
C ARG A 622 7.32 -1.59 23.94
N ASP A 623 6.70 -0.59 24.55
CA ASP A 623 6.80 0.81 24.17
C ASP A 623 8.27 1.28 24.28
N LYS A 624 9.00 0.86 25.32
CA LYS A 624 10.45 1.10 25.50
C LYS A 624 11.32 0.45 24.40
N VAL A 625 11.02 -0.77 23.97
CA VAL A 625 11.75 -1.43 22.87
C VAL A 625 11.47 -0.75 21.52
N GLN A 626 10.23 -0.32 21.28
CA GLN A 626 9.88 0.44 20.07
C GLN A 626 10.57 1.81 20.06
N LEU A 627 10.61 2.52 21.19
CA LEU A 627 11.36 3.77 21.34
C LEU A 627 12.86 3.58 21.07
N MET A 628 13.51 2.56 21.65
CA MET A 628 14.92 2.28 21.37
C MET A 628 15.18 1.91 19.90
N ALA A 629 14.24 1.23 19.23
CA ALA A 629 14.34 0.92 17.80
C ALA A 629 14.19 2.18 16.93
N ALA A 630 13.24 3.06 17.25
CA ALA A 630 13.04 4.35 16.58
C ALA A 630 14.25 5.27 16.80
N GLU A 631 14.76 5.36 18.02
CA GLU A 631 15.94 6.14 18.36
C GLU A 631 17.18 5.64 17.60
N LYS A 632 17.40 4.31 17.54
CA LYS A 632 18.49 3.72 16.76
C LYS A 632 18.39 4.05 15.27
N LYS A 633 17.18 4.08 14.71
CA LYS A 633 16.92 4.46 13.31
C LYS A 633 17.23 5.94 13.07
N ILE A 634 16.73 6.84 13.92
CA ILE A 634 16.98 8.29 13.83
C ILE A 634 18.48 8.61 14.02
N ARG A 635 19.18 7.90 14.90
CA ARG A 635 20.64 8.03 15.07
C ARG A 635 21.40 7.65 13.79
N ALA A 636 21.01 6.57 13.11
CA ALA A 636 21.60 6.17 11.82
C ALA A 636 21.31 7.21 10.71
N GLU A 637 20.07 7.68 10.61
CA GLU A 637 19.68 8.74 9.65
C GLU A 637 20.44 10.05 9.90
N LEU A 638 20.70 10.42 11.16
CA LEU A 638 21.55 11.56 11.52
C LEU A 638 23.03 11.35 11.18
N GLU A 639 23.55 10.13 11.29
CA GLU A 639 24.92 9.80 10.85
C GLU A 639 25.05 9.88 9.34
N ASP A 640 24.09 9.35 8.58
CA ASP A 640 24.04 9.46 7.12
C ASP A 640 23.93 10.92 6.65
N LEU A 641 23.05 11.72 7.27
CA LEU A 641 22.93 13.16 6.97
C LEU A 641 24.20 13.93 7.30
N ARG A 642 24.88 13.62 8.42
CA ARG A 642 26.21 14.20 8.73
C ARG A 642 27.28 13.77 7.72
N LEU A 643 27.22 12.54 7.22
CA LEU A 643 28.12 12.04 6.19
C LEU A 643 27.88 12.71 4.82
N GLN A 644 26.63 13.02 4.50
CA GLN A 644 26.25 13.80 3.32
C GLN A 644 26.69 15.27 3.45
N LEU A 645 26.49 15.90 4.61
CA LEU A 645 26.93 17.27 4.85
C LEU A 645 28.46 17.42 4.70
N ARG A 646 29.23 16.44 5.22
CA ARG A 646 30.69 16.34 5.03
C ARG A 646 31.16 16.04 3.59
N LYS A 647 30.25 15.72 2.67
CA LYS A 647 30.54 15.58 1.23
C LYS A 647 30.20 16.84 0.42
N MET A 648 29.52 17.81 1.05
CA MET A 648 29.16 19.12 0.46
C MET A 648 30.02 20.27 1.01
N GLN A 649 30.86 19.99 2.00
CA GLN A 649 31.95 20.84 2.49
C GLN A 649 33.28 20.34 1.90
#